data_AF-A0A973B728-F1
#
_entry.id   AF-A0A973B728-F1
#
_cell.length_a   1.000
_cell.length_b   1.000
_cell.length_c   1.000
_cell.angle_alpha   90.00
_cell.angle_beta   90.00
_cell.angle_gamma   90.00
#
_symmetry.space_group_name_H-M   'P 1'
#
loop_
_entity.id
_entity.type
_entity.pdbx_description
1 polymer ?
#
loop_
_entity_poly.entity_id
_entity_poly.type
_entity_poly.pdbx_seq_one_letter_code
_entity_poly.pdbx_strand_id
1 'polypeptide(L)'
;MTKRTPKNVNRSAVNSIVESAGMEQALVGSAVLADVRVATQDQPLEALELLAQQSGSGVTRVELPQGQADFLAFVREWTAKHKRPVGMGLSTLLILPLAACGGGGGGVLQPTTSSGYVIDGAISGATVTRTNGSQTGAVVTTDGKGHFAGLTGTGDMKSVGGTDILSGHHFINTLTAPDGAIISPLTTLVQRLMSVDGGGKTQAQALALVQGAFGLTGKNILTLDPTTDLAVYKAGQVVANAMTAAGGGTNGTTAMNSLAAIITAKALSTPGTPLVDLTSVVQLAAITGIDSGTATVLAAQNSNVTGQATLLQASLLQTDISGTATDVIAYMSHLATGSQDAIGKITIIGSTSLANAMTIAGYNNVGDFNVTLNETVTATQANTLALPHTGVITATLTTDTLANIKAALTDSDVNAYAITLSNAGSVAAADLLALDAKTSVAINAASVTDVTGSYVDVTAAYSSAGITGLGNETVTVTDASVTVVQANVVAAATTGVVTATIAEHDMVTLANLTDNTPVNGNASSGGNAFYITVTDATVNAGALNTLDGKTTVNVVATAVTLLVGTAHDVAIAISAATIDTARNVGVTLDAGTAAASDLNTIDANTVALADGTYLTRITGSDVDTARAITSRGFNLPVDVPVTLTNTTVDSANVLVIDYNTSGLIDASSVTTVRGSYTDVAAVYASVEITGLNNEAVALSGTVAVGQANDIAAVTSGVVTATIVNNDMATLANLTETGNAYSITVGDASVAAADLTALYGKTT
;
A
#
# COMPACT_ATOMS: atom_id res chain seq x y z
N MET A 1 25.29 -61.83 30.48
CA MET A 1 24.71 -61.34 29.23
C MET A 1 24.94 -59.84 29.12
N THR A 2 25.72 -59.44 28.11
CA THR A 2 25.70 -58.16 27.35
C THR A 2 25.35 -56.82 28.01
N LYS A 3 26.38 -55.97 28.09
CA LYS A 3 26.44 -54.50 27.87
C LYS A 3 25.12 -53.71 27.93
N ARG A 4 25.04 -52.78 28.88
CA ARG A 4 24.53 -51.42 28.70
C ARG A 4 25.19 -50.48 29.72
N THR A 5 26.13 -49.66 29.27
CA THR A 5 26.42 -48.37 29.91
C THR A 5 25.27 -47.41 29.60
N PRO A 6 24.85 -46.61 30.58
CA PRO A 6 24.53 -45.20 30.34
C PRO A 6 25.46 -44.35 31.23
N LYS A 7 26.41 -43.64 30.62
CA LYS A 7 26.27 -42.27 30.10
C LYS A 7 26.56 -41.25 31.20
N ASN A 8 27.79 -40.72 31.12
CA ASN A 8 28.20 -39.36 31.42
C ASN A 8 27.15 -38.51 32.15
N VAL A 9 27.42 -38.21 33.41
CA VAL A 9 26.93 -36.98 34.03
C VAL A 9 27.29 -35.85 33.06
N ASN A 10 26.27 -35.18 32.52
CA ASN A 10 26.46 -34.17 31.49
C ASN A 10 27.21 -32.99 32.13
N ARG A 11 28.55 -32.97 31.98
CA ARG A 11 29.42 -31.89 32.49
C ARG A 11 28.92 -30.50 32.10
N SER A 12 28.21 -30.39 30.98
CA SER A 12 27.58 -29.16 30.52
C SER A 12 26.43 -28.69 31.41
N ALA A 13 25.61 -29.59 31.98
CA ALA A 13 24.53 -29.23 32.90
C ALA A 13 25.06 -28.74 34.25
N VAL A 14 26.17 -29.34 34.73
CA VAL A 14 26.83 -28.89 35.96
C VAL A 14 27.55 -27.55 35.73
N ASN A 15 28.27 -27.37 34.62
CA ASN A 15 28.90 -26.08 34.30
C ASN A 15 27.87 -24.96 34.05
N SER A 16 26.75 -25.25 33.42
CA SER A 16 25.67 -24.29 33.17
C SER A 16 25.07 -23.75 34.47
N ILE A 17 24.90 -24.59 35.49
CA ILE A 17 24.36 -24.16 36.79
C ILE A 17 25.41 -23.38 37.59
N VAL A 18 26.69 -23.75 37.48
CA VAL A 18 27.83 -23.04 38.09
C VAL A 18 27.99 -21.62 37.52
N GLU A 19 27.82 -21.47 36.20
CA GLU A 19 27.89 -20.17 35.51
C GLU A 19 26.68 -19.28 35.80
N SER A 20 25.46 -19.85 35.92
CA SER A 20 24.26 -19.08 36.28
C SER A 20 24.19 -18.64 37.74
N ALA A 21 24.97 -19.30 38.61
CA ALA A 21 24.97 -19.12 40.06
C ALA A 21 26.06 -18.16 40.59
N GLY A 22 26.94 -17.66 39.72
CA GLY A 22 28.05 -16.78 40.12
C GLY A 22 29.12 -17.44 41.00
N MET A 23 29.29 -18.77 40.91
CA MET A 23 30.27 -19.50 41.71
C MET A 23 31.65 -19.53 41.03
N GLU A 24 32.71 -19.19 41.76
CA GLU A 24 34.08 -19.14 41.22
C GLU A 24 34.88 -20.43 41.49
N GLN A 25 35.89 -20.68 40.65
CA GLN A 25 36.82 -21.81 40.82
C GLN A 25 37.79 -21.51 41.97
N ALA A 26 38.05 -22.48 42.84
CA ALA A 26 39.03 -22.30 43.91
C ALA A 26 40.46 -22.38 43.34
N LEU A 27 41.28 -21.36 43.60
CA LEU A 27 42.71 -21.36 43.31
C LEU A 27 43.51 -21.48 44.60
N VAL A 28 44.57 -22.27 44.58
CA VAL A 28 45.60 -22.26 45.63
C VAL A 28 46.93 -21.89 44.96
N GLY A 29 47.34 -20.64 45.16
CA GLY A 29 48.37 -20.02 44.30
C GLY A 29 47.82 -19.80 42.89
N SER A 30 48.62 -20.11 41.86
CA SER A 30 48.25 -20.00 40.43
C SER A 30 47.72 -21.30 39.81
N ALA A 31 47.43 -22.33 40.62
CA ALA A 31 46.88 -23.61 40.15
C ALA A 31 45.39 -23.75 40.51
N VAL A 32 44.59 -24.23 39.54
CA VAL A 32 43.14 -24.44 39.65
C VAL A 32 42.82 -25.78 40.29
N LEU A 33 41.97 -25.78 41.33
CA LEU A 33 41.45 -27.01 41.93
C LEU A 33 40.17 -27.43 41.18
N ALA A 34 40.30 -28.42 40.30
CA ALA A 34 39.25 -28.81 39.35
C ALA A 34 37.90 -29.17 39.98
N ASP A 35 37.88 -29.63 41.23
CA ASP A 35 36.70 -30.20 41.90
C ASP A 35 36.20 -29.37 43.11
N VAL A 36 36.66 -28.12 43.27
CA VAL A 36 36.23 -27.23 44.36
C VAL A 36 35.66 -25.92 43.78
N ARG A 37 34.51 -25.46 44.30
CA ARG A 37 33.85 -24.21 43.91
C ARG A 37 33.49 -23.39 45.15
N VAL A 38 33.53 -22.07 45.04
CA VAL A 38 33.26 -21.13 46.15
C VAL A 38 32.17 -20.15 45.73
N ALA A 39 31.19 -19.93 46.62
CA ALA A 39 30.09 -18.99 46.44
C ALA A 39 30.13 -17.91 47.52
N THR A 40 29.72 -16.68 47.18
CA THR A 40 29.73 -15.52 48.10
C THR A 40 28.34 -15.15 48.62
N GLN A 41 27.27 -15.83 48.19
CA GLN A 41 25.88 -15.68 48.64
C GLN A 41 25.22 -17.06 48.78
N ASP A 42 24.19 -17.22 49.63
CA ASP A 42 23.59 -18.53 49.98
C ASP A 42 22.64 -19.12 48.92
N GLN A 43 22.03 -18.28 48.09
CA GLN A 43 20.98 -18.69 47.12
C GLN A 43 21.38 -19.75 46.05
N PRO A 44 22.64 -19.90 45.60
CA PRO A 44 23.00 -20.94 44.63
C PRO A 44 23.25 -22.35 45.22
N LEU A 45 23.21 -22.52 46.55
CA LEU A 45 23.54 -23.81 47.20
C LEU A 45 22.37 -24.80 47.24
N GLU A 46 21.12 -24.34 47.34
CA GLU A 46 19.93 -25.21 47.42
C GLU A 46 19.66 -25.98 46.10
N ALA A 47 20.04 -25.41 44.96
CA ALA A 47 19.87 -26.04 43.64
C ALA A 47 20.85 -27.21 43.40
N LEU A 48 22.03 -27.21 44.05
CA LEU A 48 23.04 -28.26 43.94
C LEU A 48 22.76 -29.46 44.85
N GLU A 49 22.14 -29.24 46.01
CA GLU A 49 21.72 -30.32 46.91
C GLU A 49 20.59 -31.18 46.31
N LEU A 50 19.68 -30.59 45.51
CA LEU A 50 18.63 -31.29 44.76
C LEU A 50 19.19 -32.19 43.65
N LEU A 51 20.28 -31.81 42.99
CA LEU A 51 20.92 -32.60 41.93
C LEU A 51 21.77 -33.75 42.49
N ALA A 52 22.41 -33.57 43.64
CA ALA A 52 23.19 -34.62 44.31
C ALA A 52 22.31 -35.79 44.80
N GLN A 53 21.07 -35.52 45.23
CA GLN A 53 20.10 -36.56 45.61
C GLN A 53 19.60 -37.40 44.42
N GLN A 54 19.53 -36.82 43.21
CA GLN A 54 19.07 -37.55 42.01
C GLN A 54 20.16 -38.31 41.25
N SER A 55 21.44 -38.04 41.51
CA SER A 55 22.57 -38.64 40.78
C SER A 55 23.45 -39.58 41.62
N GLY A 56 23.10 -39.81 42.90
CA GLY A 56 23.75 -40.81 43.76
C GLY A 56 25.22 -40.54 44.08
N SER A 57 25.70 -39.31 43.88
CA SER A 57 27.10 -38.92 44.07
C SER A 57 27.19 -37.89 45.20
N GLY A 58 27.90 -38.24 46.28
CA GLY A 58 27.94 -37.45 47.52
C GLY A 58 28.63 -36.10 47.37
N VAL A 59 27.87 -35.01 47.54
CA VAL A 59 28.40 -33.65 47.71
C VAL A 59 28.31 -33.31 49.20
N THR A 60 29.33 -32.64 49.75
CA THR A 60 29.36 -32.23 51.17
C THR A 60 29.57 -30.72 51.25
N ARG A 61 28.60 -29.99 51.85
CA ARG A 61 28.73 -28.55 52.12
C ARG A 61 29.76 -28.33 53.23
N VAL A 62 30.64 -27.35 53.02
CA VAL A 62 31.65 -26.93 54.01
C VAL A 62 31.58 -25.42 54.14
N GLU A 63 31.23 -24.92 55.32
CA GLU A 63 31.22 -23.49 55.63
C GLU A 63 32.62 -23.00 56.00
N LEU A 64 33.01 -21.82 55.51
CA LEU A 64 34.29 -21.20 55.83
C LEU A 64 34.17 -20.43 57.17
N PRO A 65 35.10 -20.62 58.14
CA PRO A 65 35.06 -19.89 59.40
C PRO A 65 35.26 -18.37 59.20
N GLN A 66 34.46 -17.56 59.87
CA GLN A 66 34.57 -16.09 59.85
C GLN A 66 35.61 -15.65 60.91
N GLY A 67 36.87 -15.49 60.49
CA GLY A 67 37.96 -15.03 61.35
C GLY A 67 39.34 -15.48 60.83
N GLN A 68 40.33 -14.57 60.81
CA GLN A 68 41.64 -14.84 60.19
C GLN A 68 42.37 -16.04 60.83
N ALA A 69 42.28 -16.21 62.15
CA ALA A 69 42.93 -17.32 62.86
C ALA A 69 42.29 -18.68 62.57
N ASP A 70 40.95 -18.74 62.50
CA ASP A 70 40.19 -19.97 62.26
C ASP A 70 40.25 -20.41 60.80
N PHE A 71 40.28 -19.45 59.88
CA PHE A 71 40.54 -19.71 58.46
C PHE A 71 41.93 -20.33 58.23
N LEU A 72 42.96 -19.82 58.93
CA LEU A 72 44.32 -20.39 58.91
C LEU A 72 44.43 -21.79 59.55
N ALA A 73 43.54 -22.13 60.49
CA ALA A 73 43.43 -23.47 61.06
C ALA A 73 42.73 -24.43 60.09
N PHE A 74 41.62 -23.99 59.49
CA PHE A 74 40.86 -24.73 58.48
C PHE A 74 41.72 -25.10 57.25
N VAL A 75 42.47 -24.13 56.70
CA VAL A 75 43.37 -24.38 55.55
C VAL A 75 44.48 -25.38 55.91
N ARG A 76 44.98 -25.37 57.15
CA ARG A 76 46.00 -26.34 57.60
C ARG A 76 45.45 -27.76 57.71
N GLU A 77 44.26 -27.95 58.27
CA GLU A 77 43.61 -29.27 58.34
C GLU A 77 43.19 -29.77 56.96
N TRP A 78 42.63 -28.90 56.11
CA TRP A 78 42.18 -29.24 54.76
C TRP A 78 43.34 -29.67 53.86
N THR A 79 44.48 -28.97 53.94
CA THR A 79 45.72 -29.30 53.22
C THR A 79 46.37 -30.58 53.76
N ALA A 80 46.25 -30.88 55.05
CA ALA A 80 46.76 -32.13 55.63
C ALA A 80 45.94 -33.36 55.19
N LYS A 81 44.62 -33.21 55.00
CA LYS A 81 43.69 -34.29 54.66
C LYS A 81 43.75 -34.75 53.19
N HIS A 82 44.33 -33.94 52.28
CA HIS A 82 44.32 -34.19 50.82
C HIS A 82 45.71 -34.24 50.17
N LYS A 83 46.79 -34.44 50.94
CA LYS A 83 48.15 -34.60 50.39
C LYS A 83 48.33 -35.94 49.66
N ARG A 84 48.63 -35.88 48.36
CA ARG A 84 49.32 -36.97 47.63
C ARG A 84 50.84 -36.71 47.66
N PRO A 85 51.69 -37.67 48.11
CA PRO A 85 53.16 -37.59 48.03
C PRO A 85 53.60 -37.89 46.58
N VAL A 86 54.67 -37.33 45.99
CA VAL A 86 56.13 -37.54 46.19
C VAL A 86 56.87 -36.47 45.31
N GLY A 87 58.09 -35.97 45.51
CA GLY A 87 59.16 -36.15 46.49
C GLY A 87 60.46 -35.42 46.10
N MET A 88 61.27 -35.05 47.13
CA MET A 88 62.73 -34.79 47.21
C MET A 88 63.39 -33.65 46.37
N GLY A 89 64.33 -32.84 46.88
CA GLY A 89 65.05 -32.78 48.15
C GLY A 89 66.23 -31.76 48.11
N LEU A 90 66.55 -31.15 49.27
CA LEU A 90 67.88 -30.93 49.92
C LEU A 90 69.07 -30.43 49.03
N SER A 91 69.96 -29.48 49.37
CA SER A 91 70.65 -29.19 50.63
C SER A 91 71.83 -28.18 50.42
N THR A 92 72.29 -27.54 51.52
CA THR A 92 73.70 -27.23 51.92
C THR A 92 74.57 -26.08 51.34
N LEU A 93 75.12 -25.30 52.30
CA LEU A 93 76.53 -24.87 52.57
C LEU A 93 77.31 -23.80 51.75
N LEU A 94 77.76 -22.78 52.52
CA LEU A 94 79.13 -22.26 52.74
C LEU A 94 80.02 -21.69 51.59
N ILE A 95 80.42 -20.42 51.83
CA ILE A 95 81.78 -19.82 51.79
C ILE A 95 82.44 -19.38 50.47
N LEU A 96 82.89 -18.12 50.54
CA LEU A 96 83.81 -17.29 49.73
C LEU A 96 85.01 -17.98 49.06
N PRO A 97 85.61 -17.26 48.09
CA PRO A 97 87.01 -16.85 48.28
C PRO A 97 87.31 -15.36 48.05
N LEU A 98 88.45 -14.97 48.62
CA LEU A 98 89.10 -13.67 48.72
C LEU A 98 89.76 -13.17 47.41
N ALA A 99 89.98 -11.85 47.41
CA ALA A 99 91.14 -11.08 46.90
C ALA A 99 91.30 -10.83 45.39
N ALA A 100 91.34 -9.53 45.06
CA ALA A 100 92.30 -8.98 44.11
C ALA A 100 92.99 -7.75 44.74
N CYS A 101 94.32 -7.77 44.65
CA CYS A 101 95.31 -6.85 45.16
C CYS A 101 96.00 -6.16 43.95
N GLY A 102 96.48 -4.92 44.13
CA GLY A 102 97.35 -4.18 43.19
C GLY A 102 96.89 -2.73 43.02
N GLY A 103 97.46 -1.73 43.71
CA GLY A 103 98.73 -1.06 43.39
C GLY A 103 98.42 0.16 42.50
N GLY A 104 98.46 1.42 42.94
CA GLY A 104 99.63 2.19 43.38
C GLY A 104 100.05 3.16 42.25
N GLY A 105 99.84 4.48 42.41
CA GLY A 105 100.35 5.51 41.48
C GLY A 105 99.48 6.77 41.40
N GLY A 106 100.01 7.89 41.86
CA GLY A 106 99.29 9.15 42.05
C GLY A 106 98.83 9.86 40.76
N GLY A 107 97.67 10.50 40.89
CA GLY A 107 97.14 11.52 40.01
C GLY A 107 96.09 12.30 40.79
N VAL A 108 96.27 13.61 40.89
CA VAL A 108 95.43 14.51 41.68
C VAL A 108 93.98 14.42 41.19
N LEU A 109 93.11 13.76 41.95
CA LEU A 109 91.66 13.83 41.72
C LEU A 109 91.09 14.90 42.64
N GLN A 110 90.61 15.98 42.00
CA GLN A 110 89.60 16.90 42.53
C GLN A 110 88.64 16.16 43.47
N PRO A 111 88.22 16.75 44.61
CA PRO A 111 87.07 16.22 45.32
C PRO A 111 85.94 16.16 44.29
N THR A 112 85.37 14.98 44.07
CA THR A 112 84.14 14.84 43.27
C THR A 112 83.06 15.60 44.03
N THR A 113 82.89 16.87 43.70
CA THR A 113 81.79 17.68 44.20
C THR A 113 80.55 17.18 43.47
N SER A 114 79.60 16.58 44.19
CA SER A 114 78.30 16.28 43.60
C SER A 114 77.42 17.53 43.69
N SER A 115 76.71 17.81 42.59
CA SER A 115 75.59 18.73 42.54
C SER A 115 74.31 17.95 42.25
N GLY A 116 73.19 18.44 42.74
CA GLY A 116 71.90 17.77 42.58
C GLY A 116 70.73 18.66 42.98
N TYR A 117 69.55 18.07 43.04
CA TYR A 117 68.30 18.77 43.39
C TYR A 117 67.60 18.09 44.56
N VAL A 118 66.91 18.87 45.39
CA VAL A 118 65.94 18.41 46.40
C VAL A 118 64.54 18.81 45.93
N ILE A 119 63.69 17.84 45.62
CA ILE A 119 62.40 18.06 44.96
C ILE A 119 61.26 17.31 45.68
N ASP A 120 60.37 18.09 46.30
CA ASP A 120 59.02 17.73 46.75
C ASP A 120 58.13 18.98 46.59
N GLY A 121 58.04 19.46 45.33
CA GLY A 121 58.08 20.92 45.07
C GLY A 121 59.50 21.43 45.32
N ALA A 122 60.08 22.25 44.45
CA ALA A 122 61.48 22.66 44.66
C ALA A 122 61.65 23.27 46.08
N ILE A 123 62.57 22.71 46.90
CA ILE A 123 62.71 23.12 48.31
C ILE A 123 63.91 24.06 48.45
N SER A 124 63.65 25.33 48.75
CA SER A 124 64.68 26.35 48.97
C SER A 124 65.23 26.32 50.39
N GLY A 125 66.53 26.49 50.57
CA GLY A 125 67.18 26.56 51.88
C GLY A 125 67.22 25.24 52.67
N ALA A 126 67.00 24.10 52.01
CA ALA A 126 67.11 22.79 52.62
C ALA A 126 68.58 22.43 52.86
N THR A 127 68.89 21.82 54.00
CA THR A 127 70.25 21.40 54.35
C THR A 127 70.48 19.97 53.85
N VAL A 128 71.46 19.78 52.98
CA VAL A 128 71.83 18.47 52.39
C VAL A 128 73.12 17.96 53.00
N THR A 129 73.10 16.71 53.46
CA THR A 129 74.23 16.04 54.15
C THR A 129 74.46 14.63 53.65
N ARG A 130 75.69 14.11 53.83
CA ARG A 130 75.97 12.67 53.63
C ARG A 130 75.66 11.86 54.88
N THR A 131 74.99 10.73 54.68
CA THR A 131 74.53 9.81 55.73
C THR A 131 75.34 8.52 55.81
N ASN A 132 75.89 8.05 54.70
CA ASN A 132 76.74 6.87 54.70
C ASN A 132 77.71 6.89 53.52
N GLY A 133 79.01 7.00 53.79
CA GLY A 133 80.07 7.02 52.77
C GLY A 133 81.27 7.89 53.15
N SER A 134 82.16 8.16 52.18
CA SER A 134 83.37 8.94 52.43
C SER A 134 83.00 10.40 52.72
N GLN A 135 83.39 10.90 53.90
CA GLN A 135 83.04 12.21 54.48
C GLN A 135 81.58 12.38 54.92
N THR A 136 81.11 11.45 55.77
CA THR A 136 79.82 11.57 56.46
C THR A 136 79.75 12.88 57.28
N GLY A 137 78.69 13.68 57.09
CA GLY A 137 78.51 14.97 57.76
C GLY A 137 78.90 16.23 56.96
N ALA A 138 79.39 16.12 55.72
CA ALA A 138 79.54 17.28 54.83
C ALA A 138 78.17 17.95 54.60
N VAL A 139 78.09 19.29 54.65
CA VAL A 139 76.83 20.06 54.62
C VAL A 139 76.83 21.10 53.51
N VAL A 140 75.76 21.15 52.72
CA VAL A 140 75.46 22.25 51.78
C VAL A 140 73.99 22.65 51.89
N THR A 141 73.60 23.81 51.36
CA THR A 141 72.19 24.25 51.33
C THR A 141 71.68 24.39 49.90
N THR A 142 70.38 24.17 49.68
CA THR A 142 69.75 24.39 48.38
C THR A 142 69.50 25.87 48.10
N ASP A 143 69.57 26.25 46.82
CA ASP A 143 69.23 27.58 46.32
C ASP A 143 67.71 27.75 46.09
N GLY A 144 67.33 28.92 45.57
CA GLY A 144 65.93 29.27 45.27
C GLY A 144 65.26 28.45 44.16
N LYS A 145 65.90 27.39 43.65
CA LYS A 145 65.34 26.41 42.72
C LYS A 145 65.49 24.97 43.24
N GLY A 146 65.85 24.80 44.51
CA GLY A 146 66.07 23.49 45.12
C GLY A 146 67.38 22.81 44.71
N HIS A 147 68.28 23.52 44.04
CA HIS A 147 69.56 22.98 43.58
C HIS A 147 70.63 23.14 44.66
N PHE A 148 71.46 22.11 44.87
CA PHE A 148 72.66 22.17 45.71
C PHE A 148 73.90 21.83 44.89
N ALA A 149 75.02 22.45 45.22
CA ALA A 149 76.32 22.17 44.61
C ALA A 149 77.42 22.16 45.68
N GLY A 150 78.53 21.50 45.36
CA GLY A 150 79.74 21.52 46.21
C GLY A 150 79.74 20.51 47.35
N LEU A 151 78.86 19.50 47.35
CA LEU A 151 78.84 18.47 48.40
C LEU A 151 80.01 17.47 48.20
N THR A 152 81.04 17.54 49.04
CA THR A 152 82.33 16.81 48.89
C THR A 152 82.34 15.41 49.53
N GLY A 153 82.73 14.36 48.79
CA GLY A 153 82.72 12.97 49.26
C GLY A 153 81.88 12.04 48.36
N THR A 154 81.59 10.82 48.82
CA THR A 154 80.69 9.85 48.14
C THR A 154 79.78 9.19 49.17
N GLY A 155 78.63 8.70 48.73
CA GLY A 155 77.66 8.01 49.58
C GLY A 155 76.31 8.70 49.73
N ASP A 156 75.39 8.02 50.41
CA ASP A 156 73.96 8.35 50.46
C ASP A 156 73.69 9.73 51.04
N MET A 157 72.72 10.42 50.46
CA MET A 157 72.40 11.81 50.77
C MET A 157 71.09 11.92 51.57
N LYS A 158 71.04 12.92 52.46
CA LYS A 158 69.86 13.29 53.25
C LYS A 158 69.64 14.79 53.20
N SER A 159 68.40 15.20 52.97
CA SER A 159 67.97 16.59 53.07
C SER A 159 66.99 16.80 54.22
N VAL A 160 67.16 17.88 54.97
CA VAL A 160 66.27 18.32 56.07
C VAL A 160 66.01 19.82 56.02
N GLY A 161 64.82 20.24 56.41
CA GLY A 161 64.43 21.65 56.48
C GLY A 161 64.19 22.29 55.10
N GLY A 162 64.13 23.62 55.09
CA GLY A 162 63.83 24.42 53.90
C GLY A 162 62.35 24.82 53.79
N THR A 163 62.02 25.50 52.70
CA THR A 163 60.66 25.95 52.38
C THR A 163 60.29 25.48 50.98
N ASP A 164 59.15 24.80 50.85
CA ASP A 164 58.58 24.45 49.54
C ASP A 164 58.16 25.74 48.82
N ILE A 165 58.74 25.98 47.65
CA ILE A 165 58.56 27.21 46.88
C ILE A 165 57.11 27.36 46.39
N LEU A 166 56.40 26.26 46.14
CA LEU A 166 55.04 26.30 45.59
C LEU A 166 53.99 26.55 46.68
N SER A 167 54.13 25.89 47.84
CA SER A 167 53.17 26.03 48.94
C SER A 167 53.53 27.14 49.94
N GLY A 168 54.77 27.62 49.94
CA GLY A 168 55.27 28.61 50.89
C GLY A 168 55.42 28.08 52.32
N HIS A 169 55.21 26.78 52.55
CA HIS A 169 55.27 26.14 53.85
C HIS A 169 56.67 25.56 54.14
N HIS A 170 57.04 25.54 55.41
CA HIS A 170 58.30 24.93 55.87
C HIS A 170 58.25 23.41 55.69
N PHE A 171 59.27 22.85 55.05
CA PHE A 171 59.42 21.41 54.91
C PHE A 171 60.03 20.84 56.20
N ILE A 172 59.22 20.12 56.98
CA ILE A 172 59.59 19.60 58.31
C ILE A 172 60.09 18.15 58.29
N ASN A 173 60.07 17.48 57.13
CA ASN A 173 60.43 16.07 57.00
C ASN A 173 61.87 15.86 56.52
N THR A 174 62.31 14.60 56.53
CA THR A 174 63.61 14.17 56.01
C THR A 174 63.43 13.43 54.69
N LEU A 175 64.15 13.84 53.64
CA LEU A 175 64.26 13.09 52.38
C LEU A 175 65.64 12.45 52.28
N THR A 176 65.73 11.26 51.71
CA THR A 176 67.00 10.55 51.47
C THR A 176 67.12 10.07 50.03
N ALA A 177 68.34 9.87 49.56
CA ALA A 177 68.61 9.32 48.24
C ALA A 177 69.95 8.58 48.18
N PRO A 178 70.11 7.63 47.25
CA PRO A 178 71.41 7.06 46.93
C PRO A 178 72.38 8.10 46.37
N ASP A 179 73.68 7.83 46.46
CA ASP A 179 74.71 8.74 45.93
C ASP A 179 74.45 9.09 44.45
N GLY A 180 74.61 10.37 44.12
CA GLY A 180 74.40 10.91 42.76
C GLY A 180 72.95 11.02 42.27
N ALA A 181 71.94 10.68 43.08
CA ALA A 181 70.53 10.78 42.71
C ALA A 181 69.90 12.14 43.12
N ILE A 182 68.77 12.49 42.49
CA ILE A 182 67.90 13.58 42.95
C ILE A 182 67.27 13.19 44.29
N ILE A 183 67.31 14.08 45.28
CA ILE A 183 66.68 13.83 46.59
C ILE A 183 65.18 14.12 46.48
N SER A 184 64.39 13.06 46.42
CA SER A 184 62.93 13.12 46.25
C SER A 184 62.21 12.10 47.15
N PRO A 185 60.89 12.19 47.32
CA PRO A 185 60.10 11.14 47.98
C PRO A 185 60.29 9.75 47.35
N LEU A 186 60.44 9.67 46.02
CA LEU A 186 60.64 8.40 45.31
C LEU A 186 62.01 7.78 45.62
N THR A 187 63.08 8.58 45.61
CA THR A 187 64.41 8.07 46.00
C THR A 187 64.52 7.78 47.49
N THR A 188 63.72 8.46 48.32
CA THR A 188 63.58 8.15 49.75
C THR A 188 62.96 6.78 49.95
N LEU A 189 61.94 6.44 49.15
CA LEU A 189 61.34 5.10 49.18
C LEU A 189 62.31 4.02 48.69
N VAL A 190 63.08 4.29 47.62
CA VAL A 190 64.16 3.40 47.16
C VAL A 190 65.16 3.14 48.30
N GLN A 191 65.59 4.20 49.00
CA GLN A 191 66.48 4.07 50.15
C GLN A 191 65.89 3.27 51.30
N ARG A 192 64.60 3.45 51.60
CA ARG A 192 63.91 2.66 52.63
C ARG A 192 63.83 1.18 52.28
N LEU A 193 63.66 0.83 51.01
CA LEU A 193 63.64 -0.58 50.57
C LEU A 193 65.03 -1.23 50.58
N MET A 194 66.07 -0.40 50.42
CA MET A 194 67.47 -0.84 50.52
C MET A 194 67.94 -0.99 51.97
N SER A 195 67.30 -0.30 52.92
CA SER A 195 67.62 -0.45 54.34
C SER A 195 67.24 -1.85 54.86
N VAL A 196 67.84 -2.23 55.98
CA VAL A 196 67.63 -3.54 56.61
C VAL A 196 66.14 -3.78 56.94
N ASP A 197 65.44 -2.74 57.35
CA ASP A 197 64.01 -2.79 57.70
C ASP A 197 63.09 -2.89 56.46
N GLY A 198 63.57 -2.50 55.27
CA GLY A 198 62.87 -2.65 53.99
C GLY A 198 63.09 -3.99 53.29
N GLY A 199 63.79 -4.92 53.96
CA GLY A 199 64.13 -6.23 53.44
C GLY A 199 65.45 -6.27 52.65
N GLY A 200 66.35 -5.29 52.83
CA GLY A 200 67.74 -5.33 52.38
C GLY A 200 67.93 -5.51 50.88
N LYS A 201 67.03 -4.95 50.07
CA LYS A 201 67.03 -5.17 48.61
C LYS A 201 68.23 -4.49 47.97
N THR A 202 68.75 -5.09 46.89
CA THR A 202 69.77 -4.39 46.09
C THR A 202 69.17 -3.15 45.42
N GLN A 203 69.99 -2.16 45.07
CA GLN A 203 69.51 -0.92 44.45
C GLN A 203 68.67 -1.19 43.19
N ALA A 204 69.09 -2.15 42.36
CA ALA A 204 68.35 -2.55 41.17
C ALA A 204 66.98 -3.18 41.49
N GLN A 205 66.88 -3.99 42.54
CA GLN A 205 65.61 -4.58 42.99
C GLN A 205 64.67 -3.53 43.59
N ALA A 206 65.20 -2.61 44.38
CA ALA A 206 64.44 -1.51 44.96
C ALA A 206 63.87 -0.59 43.87
N LEU A 207 64.68 -0.25 42.85
CA LEU A 207 64.25 0.53 41.69
C LEU A 207 63.13 -0.18 40.91
N ALA A 208 63.28 -1.46 40.62
CA ALA A 208 62.27 -2.23 39.90
C ALA A 208 60.93 -2.32 40.66
N LEU A 209 60.98 -2.45 41.99
CA LEU A 209 59.77 -2.47 42.83
C LEU A 209 59.08 -1.10 42.87
N VAL A 210 59.83 -0.01 43.01
CA VAL A 210 59.24 1.34 42.97
C VAL A 210 58.69 1.63 41.55
N GLN A 211 59.39 1.24 40.49
CA GLN A 211 58.87 1.38 39.12
C GLN A 211 57.58 0.58 38.91
N GLY A 212 57.54 -0.67 39.38
CA GLY A 212 56.37 -1.54 39.25
C GLY A 212 55.17 -1.06 40.08
N ALA A 213 55.40 -0.72 41.36
CA ALA A 213 54.33 -0.32 42.27
C ALA A 213 53.67 1.01 41.89
N PHE A 214 54.40 1.90 41.23
CA PHE A 214 53.93 3.23 40.84
C PHE A 214 53.67 3.36 39.33
N GLY A 215 53.81 2.28 38.55
CA GLY A 215 53.58 2.30 37.10
C GLY A 215 54.58 3.14 36.31
N LEU A 216 55.79 3.35 36.83
CA LEU A 216 56.86 4.17 36.23
C LEU A 216 57.84 3.32 35.40
N THR A 217 57.37 2.22 34.80
CA THR A 217 58.19 1.28 34.04
C THR A 217 58.99 1.98 32.94
N GLY A 218 60.31 1.81 32.95
CA GLY A 218 61.23 2.44 31.97
C GLY A 218 61.70 3.86 32.31
N LYS A 219 61.23 4.46 33.41
CA LYS A 219 61.69 5.79 33.88
C LYS A 219 62.86 5.66 34.86
N ASN A 220 63.93 6.42 34.66
CA ASN A 220 65.06 6.42 35.59
C ASN A 220 64.74 7.21 36.87
N ILE A 221 64.29 6.51 37.91
CA ILE A 221 63.87 7.10 39.20
C ILE A 221 64.99 7.91 39.87
N LEU A 222 66.26 7.57 39.65
CA LEU A 222 67.39 8.26 40.29
C LEU A 222 67.58 9.70 39.78
N THR A 223 67.10 9.99 38.57
CA THR A 223 67.24 11.31 37.92
C THR A 223 65.88 11.91 37.55
N LEU A 224 64.78 11.31 38.01
CA LEU A 224 63.43 11.72 37.65
C LEU A 224 63.01 12.92 38.50
N ASP A 225 62.68 14.02 37.84
CA ASP A 225 62.02 15.15 38.49
C ASP A 225 60.51 14.89 38.57
N PRO A 226 59.94 14.72 39.77
CA PRO A 226 58.54 14.41 39.96
C PRO A 226 57.60 15.55 39.54
N THR A 227 58.09 16.78 39.39
CA THR A 227 57.28 17.97 39.09
C THR A 227 57.05 18.18 37.59
N THR A 228 57.86 17.55 36.74
CA THR A 228 57.80 17.75 35.29
C THR A 228 57.20 16.56 34.55
N ASP A 229 57.29 15.34 35.09
CA ASP A 229 56.84 14.11 34.41
C ASP A 229 55.39 13.70 34.75
N LEU A 230 54.53 13.64 33.72
CA LEU A 230 53.11 13.28 33.85
C LEU A 230 52.88 11.86 34.42
N ALA A 231 53.80 10.93 34.20
CA ALA A 231 53.68 9.57 34.75
C ALA A 231 53.83 9.58 36.29
N VAL A 232 54.61 10.52 36.85
CA VAL A 232 54.79 10.66 38.30
C VAL A 232 53.56 11.26 38.97
N TYR A 233 52.85 12.17 38.29
CA TYR A 233 51.55 12.65 38.77
C TYR A 233 50.49 11.53 38.81
N LYS A 234 50.47 10.65 37.79
CA LYS A 234 49.60 9.46 37.78
C LYS A 234 49.96 8.48 38.91
N ALA A 235 51.25 8.29 39.18
CA ALA A 235 51.74 7.51 40.30
C ALA A 235 51.28 8.07 41.67
N GLY A 236 51.26 9.39 41.83
CA GLY A 236 50.72 10.06 43.02
C GLY A 236 49.23 9.74 43.26
N GLN A 237 48.46 9.52 42.19
CA GLN A 237 47.03 9.17 42.30
C GLN A 237 46.86 7.76 42.86
N VAL A 238 47.76 6.84 42.51
CA VAL A 238 47.77 5.47 43.06
C VAL A 238 48.03 5.52 44.58
N VAL A 239 48.92 6.40 45.05
CA VAL A 239 49.16 6.62 46.49
C VAL A 239 47.97 7.25 47.17
N ALA A 240 47.37 8.29 46.58
CA ALA A 240 46.20 8.95 47.14
C ALA A 240 45.00 7.98 47.23
N ASN A 241 44.81 7.12 46.22
CA ASN A 241 43.84 6.02 46.22
C ASN A 241 44.12 5.01 47.35
N ALA A 242 45.38 4.61 47.53
CA ALA A 242 45.76 3.72 48.61
C ALA A 242 45.58 4.37 50.01
N MET A 243 45.82 5.67 50.14
CA MET A 243 45.63 6.42 51.39
C MET A 243 44.15 6.58 51.76
N THR A 244 43.27 6.75 50.77
CA THR A 244 41.81 6.76 50.98
C THR A 244 41.30 5.37 51.34
N ALA A 245 41.77 4.32 50.64
CA ALA A 245 41.43 2.93 50.95
C ALA A 245 41.93 2.47 52.33
N ALA A 246 43.00 3.09 52.86
CA ALA A 246 43.55 2.83 54.18
C ALA A 246 42.93 3.68 55.31
N GLY A 247 41.85 4.44 55.05
CA GLY A 247 41.10 5.18 56.07
C GLY A 247 41.54 6.64 56.31
N GLY A 248 42.22 7.28 55.36
CA GLY A 248 42.85 8.60 55.51
C GLY A 248 41.95 9.85 55.66
N GLY A 249 40.63 9.71 55.83
CA GLY A 249 39.70 10.82 56.09
C GLY A 249 39.72 11.97 55.07
N THR A 250 39.28 13.16 55.48
CA THR A 250 39.17 14.38 54.65
C THR A 250 40.47 14.83 54.00
N ASN A 251 41.62 14.51 54.61
CA ASN A 251 42.94 14.83 54.05
C ASN A 251 43.26 13.96 52.83
N GLY A 252 42.86 12.68 52.83
CA GLY A 252 43.00 11.79 51.67
C GLY A 252 42.15 12.24 50.47
N THR A 253 40.90 12.64 50.74
CA THR A 253 40.00 13.21 49.72
C THR A 253 40.49 14.55 49.18
N THR A 254 41.07 15.41 50.03
CA THR A 254 41.64 16.70 49.59
C THR A 254 42.87 16.49 48.71
N ALA A 255 43.77 15.57 49.08
CA ALA A 255 44.93 15.21 48.27
C ALA A 255 44.52 14.62 46.91
N MET A 256 43.49 13.76 46.85
CA MET A 256 42.91 13.26 45.60
C MET A 256 42.37 14.39 44.73
N ASN A 257 41.59 15.32 45.30
CA ASN A 257 40.96 16.41 44.54
C ASN A 257 41.98 17.42 44.03
N SER A 258 42.99 17.77 44.83
CA SER A 258 44.09 18.64 44.41
C SER A 258 44.95 18.00 43.32
N LEU A 259 45.21 16.69 43.41
CA LEU A 259 45.97 15.97 42.38
C LEU A 259 45.16 15.79 41.09
N ALA A 260 43.85 15.52 41.20
CA ALA A 260 42.94 15.48 40.05
C ALA A 260 42.86 16.83 39.33
N ALA A 261 42.81 17.95 40.07
CA ALA A 261 42.81 19.29 39.48
C ALA A 261 44.13 19.62 38.74
N ILE A 262 45.28 19.21 39.28
CA ILE A 262 46.60 19.40 38.65
C ILE A 262 46.76 18.49 37.41
N ILE A 263 46.27 17.25 37.46
CA ILE A 263 46.24 16.33 36.31
C ILE A 263 45.40 16.94 35.18
N THR A 264 44.21 17.48 35.49
CA THR A 264 43.36 18.18 34.53
C THR A 264 44.05 19.42 33.95
N ALA A 265 44.70 20.24 34.78
CA ALA A 265 45.41 21.45 34.32
C ALA A 265 46.62 21.15 33.41
N LYS A 266 47.43 20.13 33.72
CA LYS A 266 48.58 19.73 32.88
C LYS A 266 48.17 18.96 31.61
N ALA A 267 47.05 18.25 31.66
CA ALA A 267 46.51 17.54 30.50
C ALA A 267 46.01 18.50 29.41
N LEU A 268 45.54 19.69 29.79
CA LEU A 268 45.18 20.76 28.84
C LEU A 268 46.39 21.45 28.19
N SER A 269 47.61 21.35 28.76
CA SER A 269 48.80 22.08 28.28
C SER A 269 49.74 21.28 27.36
N THR A 270 49.44 20.01 27.05
CA THR A 270 50.34 19.15 26.25
C THR A 270 49.55 18.39 25.18
N PRO A 271 49.66 18.76 23.89
CA PRO A 271 48.97 18.05 22.81
C PRO A 271 49.52 16.62 22.64
N GLY A 272 48.64 15.61 22.61
CA GLY A 272 48.93 14.32 21.97
C GLY A 272 49.21 13.08 22.83
N THR A 273 48.86 13.05 24.12
CA THR A 273 48.85 11.76 24.86
C THR A 273 47.46 11.49 25.45
N PRO A 274 46.80 10.34 25.12
CA PRO A 274 45.44 10.07 25.55
C PRO A 274 45.33 9.99 27.09
N LEU A 275 44.35 10.72 27.62
CA LEU A 275 43.82 10.55 28.97
C LEU A 275 42.86 9.37 28.93
N VAL A 276 43.20 8.32 29.69
CA VAL A 276 42.30 7.19 30.00
C VAL A 276 42.01 6.26 28.81
N ASP A 277 42.51 5.03 28.90
CA ASP A 277 42.08 3.91 28.06
C ASP A 277 40.65 3.49 28.49
N LEU A 278 39.65 4.28 28.09
CA LEU A 278 38.23 3.96 28.28
C LEU A 278 37.83 2.98 27.18
N THR A 279 37.96 1.69 27.45
CA THR A 279 37.65 0.61 26.51
C THR A 279 36.14 0.33 26.33
N SER A 280 35.23 1.10 26.92
CA SER A 280 33.81 1.04 26.54
C SER A 280 33.00 2.30 26.88
N VAL A 281 32.01 2.58 26.03
CA VAL A 281 31.07 3.72 26.09
C VAL A 281 30.14 3.70 27.32
N VAL A 282 30.14 2.60 28.09
CA VAL A 282 29.18 2.37 29.19
C VAL A 282 29.49 3.18 30.45
N GLN A 283 30.71 3.71 30.63
CA GLN A 283 31.07 4.42 31.87
C GLN A 283 30.78 5.92 31.89
N LEU A 284 30.37 6.55 30.78
CA LEU A 284 30.11 8.00 30.75
C LEU A 284 28.76 8.38 31.40
N ALA A 285 27.80 7.44 31.44
CA ALA A 285 26.48 7.66 32.03
C ALA A 285 26.47 7.66 33.58
N ALA A 286 27.56 7.25 34.23
CA ALA A 286 27.63 7.13 35.69
C ALA A 286 28.07 8.43 36.41
N ILE A 287 28.43 9.49 35.69
CA ILE A 287 28.84 10.76 36.29
C ILE A 287 27.63 11.70 36.35
N THR A 288 26.82 11.57 37.40
CA THR A 288 25.75 12.53 37.71
C THR A 288 26.37 13.88 38.08
N GLY A 289 26.22 14.90 37.22
CA GLY A 289 26.57 16.30 37.54
C GLY A 289 27.30 17.09 36.44
N ILE A 290 27.61 16.50 35.29
CA ILE A 290 28.24 17.23 34.17
C ILE A 290 27.14 17.74 33.22
N ASP A 291 27.16 19.04 32.92
CA ASP A 291 26.26 19.62 31.92
C ASP A 291 26.55 19.07 30.50
N SER A 292 25.50 18.94 29.70
CA SER A 292 25.52 18.52 28.29
C SER A 292 26.58 19.20 27.41
N GLY A 293 26.84 20.50 27.60
CA GLY A 293 27.87 21.23 26.86
C GLY A 293 29.27 20.75 27.21
N THR A 294 29.50 20.47 28.48
CA THR A 294 30.77 19.97 29.01
C THR A 294 31.03 18.51 28.59
N ALA A 295 30.00 17.67 28.55
CA ALA A 295 30.09 16.28 28.05
C ALA A 295 30.47 16.21 26.55
N THR A 296 29.98 17.16 25.76
CA THR A 296 30.23 17.23 24.31
C THR A 296 31.67 17.62 23.99
N VAL A 297 32.25 18.54 24.77
CA VAL A 297 33.66 18.95 24.65
C VAL A 297 34.62 17.83 25.08
N LEU A 298 34.25 17.05 26.10
CA LEU A 298 35.03 15.87 26.53
C LEU A 298 35.01 14.75 25.48
N ALA A 299 33.87 14.52 24.81
CA ALA A 299 33.74 13.52 23.74
C ALA A 299 34.54 13.90 22.49
N ALA A 300 34.61 15.20 22.15
CA ALA A 300 35.35 15.70 20.99
C ALA A 300 36.88 15.60 21.13
N GLN A 301 37.42 15.50 22.35
CA GLN A 301 38.86 15.50 22.61
C GLN A 301 39.50 14.11 22.73
N ASN A 302 38.72 13.02 22.73
CA ASN A 302 39.24 11.66 22.82
C ASN A 302 39.36 11.01 21.42
N SER A 303 40.59 10.88 20.89
CA SER A 303 40.83 10.38 19.52
C SER A 303 40.33 8.95 19.25
N ASN A 304 40.20 8.12 20.28
CA ASN A 304 39.57 6.79 20.17
C ASN A 304 38.03 6.86 20.11
N VAL A 305 37.42 7.90 20.67
CA VAL A 305 35.99 8.20 20.52
C VAL A 305 35.73 8.79 19.15
N THR A 306 36.62 9.56 18.55
CA THR A 306 36.45 10.05 17.17
C THR A 306 36.44 8.90 16.15
N GLY A 307 37.33 7.92 16.28
CA GLY A 307 37.36 6.73 15.40
C GLY A 307 36.18 5.79 15.60
N GLN A 308 35.75 5.55 16.83
CA GLN A 308 34.53 4.76 17.12
C GLN A 308 33.24 5.55 16.85
N ALA A 309 33.22 6.87 16.98
CA ALA A 309 32.11 7.73 16.57
C ALA A 309 31.99 7.73 15.05
N THR A 310 33.09 7.71 14.30
CA THR A 310 33.05 7.59 12.82
C THR A 310 32.54 6.19 12.39
N LEU A 311 32.90 5.13 13.13
CA LEU A 311 32.37 3.77 12.89
C LEU A 311 30.92 3.58 13.42
N LEU A 312 30.52 4.29 14.47
CA LEU A 312 29.14 4.35 14.97
C LEU A 312 28.27 5.18 14.03
N GLN A 313 28.81 6.24 13.44
CA GLN A 313 28.17 7.08 12.42
C GLN A 313 28.04 6.35 11.08
N ALA A 314 29.02 5.49 10.74
CA ALA A 314 28.87 4.50 9.67
C ALA A 314 27.89 3.35 10.02
N SER A 315 27.65 3.06 11.31
CA SER A 315 26.60 2.14 11.76
C SER A 315 25.21 2.78 11.88
N LEU A 316 25.12 4.12 11.83
CA LEU A 316 23.88 4.91 11.86
C LEU A 316 23.33 5.23 10.46
N LEU A 317 23.91 4.63 9.41
CA LEU A 317 23.50 4.70 8.00
C LEU A 317 22.05 4.24 7.71
N GLN A 318 21.22 4.00 8.73
CA GLN A 318 19.79 3.77 8.64
C GLN A 318 19.17 3.94 10.04
N THR A 319 19.03 5.18 10.51
CA THR A 319 18.17 5.45 11.66
C THR A 319 16.81 5.90 11.12
N ASP A 320 15.81 5.03 11.22
CA ASP A 320 14.43 5.42 10.91
C ASP A 320 13.98 6.49 11.92
N ILE A 321 13.59 7.66 11.43
CA ILE A 321 13.11 8.75 12.29
C ILE A 321 11.59 8.71 12.28
N SER A 322 10.96 8.57 13.45
CA SER A 322 9.51 8.66 13.60
C SER A 322 9.09 9.73 14.59
N GLY A 323 8.15 10.61 14.24
CA GLY A 323 7.68 11.69 15.11
C GLY A 323 6.65 12.57 14.43
N THR A 324 6.11 13.59 15.12
CA THR A 324 5.27 14.59 14.43
C THR A 324 6.11 15.39 13.43
N ALA A 325 5.49 16.06 12.47
CA ALA A 325 6.23 16.86 11.49
C ALA A 325 7.11 17.94 12.16
N THR A 326 6.65 18.51 13.28
CA THR A 326 7.45 19.47 14.06
C THR A 326 8.67 18.82 14.70
N ASP A 327 8.54 17.62 15.25
CA ASP A 327 9.65 16.89 15.85
C ASP A 327 10.69 16.51 14.79
N VAL A 328 10.22 16.04 13.63
CA VAL A 328 11.06 15.70 12.48
C VAL A 328 11.80 16.93 11.96
N ILE A 329 11.11 18.06 11.75
CA ILE A 329 11.75 19.32 11.31
C ILE A 329 12.78 19.80 12.33
N ALA A 330 12.46 19.74 13.63
CA ALA A 330 13.40 20.12 14.69
C ALA A 330 14.65 19.23 14.68
N TYR A 331 14.47 17.92 14.50
CA TYR A 331 15.57 16.97 14.37
C TYR A 331 16.41 17.24 13.10
N MET A 332 15.78 17.40 11.94
CA MET A 332 16.46 17.66 10.67
C MET A 332 17.18 19.02 10.66
N SER A 333 16.60 20.05 11.29
CA SER A 333 17.26 21.34 11.50
C SER A 333 18.49 21.23 12.41
N HIS A 334 18.50 20.30 13.36
CA HIS A 334 19.69 20.03 14.19
C HIS A 334 20.81 19.39 13.36
N LEU A 335 20.48 18.43 12.49
CA LEU A 335 21.43 17.76 11.59
C LEU A 335 22.00 18.71 10.52
N ALA A 336 21.19 19.65 10.02
CA ALA A 336 21.58 20.61 8.99
C ALA A 336 22.73 21.57 9.41
N THR A 337 23.12 21.58 10.68
CA THR A 337 24.23 22.41 11.19
C THR A 337 25.58 21.70 11.29
N GLY A 338 25.73 20.41 10.94
CA GLY A 338 27.03 19.75 11.15
C GLY A 338 27.35 18.38 10.53
N SER A 339 26.44 17.59 9.97
CA SER A 339 26.83 16.34 9.28
C SER A 339 25.81 15.92 8.25
N GLN A 340 26.29 15.66 7.02
CA GLN A 340 25.50 15.15 5.90
C GLN A 340 25.35 13.62 6.05
N ASP A 341 24.67 13.17 7.09
CA ASP A 341 24.38 11.74 7.28
C ASP A 341 23.12 11.40 6.46
N ALA A 342 23.18 10.34 5.66
CA ALA A 342 22.04 9.84 4.90
C ALA A 342 20.99 9.25 5.86
N ILE A 343 19.82 9.87 5.95
CA ILE A 343 18.72 9.38 6.77
C ILE A 343 17.99 8.29 5.96
N GLY A 344 17.87 7.09 6.52
CA GLY A 344 17.27 5.94 5.84
C GLY A 344 15.79 6.11 5.52
N LYS A 345 14.93 6.19 6.55
CA LYS A 345 13.48 6.36 6.39
C LYS A 345 12.93 7.38 7.38
N ILE A 346 12.04 8.27 6.96
CA ILE A 346 11.27 9.12 7.88
C ILE A 346 9.80 8.70 7.89
N THR A 347 9.25 8.51 9.08
CA THR A 347 7.82 8.25 9.28
C THR A 347 7.21 9.40 10.06
N ILE A 348 6.48 10.28 9.37
CA ILE A 348 5.72 11.34 10.04
C ILE A 348 4.47 10.71 10.66
N ILE A 349 4.32 10.84 11.97
CA ILE A 349 3.15 10.34 12.70
C ILE A 349 2.09 11.44 12.73
N GLY A 350 0.89 11.11 12.24
CA GLY A 350 -0.25 12.01 12.18
C GLY A 350 -0.25 12.91 10.95
N SER A 351 -1.28 13.76 10.84
CA SER A 351 -1.47 14.66 9.71
C SER A 351 -0.55 15.89 9.81
N THR A 352 0.09 16.28 8.70
CA THR A 352 0.96 17.45 8.59
C THR A 352 0.46 18.44 7.54
N SER A 353 0.78 19.73 7.67
CA SER A 353 0.55 20.70 6.60
C SER A 353 1.50 20.49 5.42
N LEU A 354 1.10 20.95 4.24
CA LEU A 354 1.93 20.97 3.04
C LEU A 354 3.21 21.76 3.26
N ALA A 355 3.13 22.90 3.96
CA ALA A 355 4.31 23.73 4.25
C ALA A 355 5.38 22.96 5.04
N ASN A 356 4.97 22.21 6.06
CA ASN A 356 5.87 21.37 6.84
C ASN A 356 6.42 20.20 6.00
N ALA A 357 5.58 19.54 5.21
CA ALA A 357 6.00 18.44 4.34
C ALA A 357 7.00 18.91 3.26
N MET A 358 6.77 20.06 2.63
CA MET A 358 7.68 20.69 1.68
C MET A 358 9.01 21.11 2.33
N THR A 359 8.96 21.57 3.59
CA THR A 359 10.17 21.89 4.36
C THR A 359 11.00 20.62 4.58
N ILE A 360 10.36 19.51 4.96
CA ILE A 360 11.00 18.20 5.13
C ILE A 360 11.57 17.71 3.79
N ALA A 361 10.82 17.80 2.70
CA ALA A 361 11.25 17.42 1.35
C ALA A 361 12.44 18.25 0.83
N GLY A 362 12.58 19.49 1.30
CA GLY A 362 13.68 20.39 0.92
C GLY A 362 15.06 20.00 1.49
N TYR A 363 15.14 19.02 2.39
CA TYR A 363 16.41 18.53 2.90
C TYR A 363 17.00 17.47 1.95
N ASN A 364 18.18 17.71 1.39
CA ASN A 364 18.76 16.88 0.31
C ASN A 364 19.18 15.43 0.70
N ASN A 365 19.04 15.04 1.97
CA ASN A 365 19.51 13.74 2.52
C ASN A 365 18.40 12.95 3.26
N VAL A 366 17.13 13.31 3.07
CA VAL A 366 16.03 12.43 3.44
C VAL A 366 15.92 11.33 2.42
N GLY A 367 16.13 10.08 2.83
CA GLY A 367 15.68 8.91 2.07
C GLY A 367 14.16 8.85 1.99
N ASP A 368 13.60 7.65 2.00
CA ASP A 368 12.17 7.45 1.79
C ASP A 368 11.36 7.94 2.98
N PHE A 369 10.31 8.73 2.77
CA PHE A 369 9.46 9.12 3.88
C PHE A 369 7.97 9.11 3.60
N ASN A 370 7.25 8.57 4.57
CA ASN A 370 5.80 8.53 4.53
C ASN A 370 5.24 9.84 5.08
N VAL A 371 4.33 10.45 4.34
CA VAL A 371 3.65 11.69 4.73
C VAL A 371 2.16 11.47 4.74
N THR A 372 1.46 12.02 5.74
CA THR A 372 0.00 12.16 5.70
C THR A 372 -0.36 13.64 5.80
N LEU A 373 -1.04 14.21 4.81
CA LEU A 373 -1.39 15.62 4.80
C LEU A 373 -2.73 15.90 5.51
N ASN A 374 -2.86 17.04 6.19
CA ASN A 374 -4.05 17.47 6.93
C ASN A 374 -5.04 18.29 6.08
N GLU A 375 -4.61 18.74 4.91
CA GLU A 375 -5.32 19.67 4.04
C GLU A 375 -5.43 19.09 2.63
N THR A 376 -6.41 19.60 1.87
CA THR A 376 -6.53 19.28 0.46
C THR A 376 -5.42 19.98 -0.32
N VAL A 377 -4.71 19.22 -1.17
CA VAL A 377 -3.61 19.74 -2.00
C VAL A 377 -3.86 19.47 -3.48
N THR A 378 -3.24 20.23 -4.36
CA THR A 378 -3.32 19.93 -5.80
C THR A 378 -2.49 18.69 -6.15
N ALA A 379 -2.84 18.01 -7.24
CA ALA A 379 -2.06 16.88 -7.76
C ALA A 379 -0.59 17.26 -8.03
N THR A 380 -0.32 18.49 -8.51
CA THR A 380 1.05 18.99 -8.71
C THR A 380 1.82 19.12 -7.40
N GLN A 381 1.17 19.60 -6.33
CA GLN A 381 1.80 19.70 -5.00
C GLN A 381 2.11 18.30 -4.44
N ALA A 382 1.17 17.36 -4.56
CA ALA A 382 1.39 15.97 -4.15
C ALA A 382 2.53 15.31 -4.95
N ASN A 383 2.58 15.49 -6.27
CA ASN A 383 3.64 14.98 -7.12
C ASN A 383 5.01 15.60 -6.79
N THR A 384 5.05 16.89 -6.45
CA THR A 384 6.29 17.56 -6.02
C THR A 384 6.86 16.92 -4.75
N LEU A 385 6.00 16.44 -3.84
CA LEU A 385 6.42 15.69 -2.66
C LEU A 385 6.81 14.24 -2.98
N ALA A 386 6.22 13.62 -4.01
CA ALA A 386 6.49 12.23 -4.36
C ALA A 386 7.78 12.06 -5.19
N LEU A 387 8.10 12.97 -6.11
CA LEU A 387 9.26 12.83 -7.01
C LEU A 387 10.64 12.62 -6.33
N PRO A 388 10.97 13.29 -5.21
CA PRO A 388 12.28 13.14 -4.59
C PRO A 388 12.40 11.94 -3.63
N HIS A 389 11.31 11.20 -3.34
CA HIS A 389 11.26 10.24 -2.23
C HIS A 389 10.44 8.99 -2.62
N THR A 390 10.82 7.78 -2.18
CA THR A 390 10.04 6.56 -2.50
C THR A 390 9.07 6.11 -1.39
N GLY A 391 8.83 7.00 -0.42
CA GLY A 391 7.85 6.79 0.65
C GLY A 391 6.41 7.13 0.21
N VAL A 392 5.42 6.54 0.89
CA VAL A 392 4.01 6.71 0.53
C VAL A 392 3.48 8.07 0.99
N ILE A 393 2.96 8.85 0.06
CA ILE A 393 2.26 10.10 0.30
C ILE A 393 0.76 9.81 0.44
N THR A 394 0.20 10.15 1.59
CA THR A 394 -1.25 10.10 1.87
C THR A 394 -1.82 11.51 1.83
N ALA A 395 -2.72 11.78 0.89
CA ALA A 395 -3.26 13.13 0.67
C ALA A 395 -4.67 13.09 0.07
N THR A 396 -5.48 14.10 0.43
CA THR A 396 -6.71 14.40 -0.31
C THR A 396 -6.38 15.37 -1.43
N LEU A 397 -6.70 15.01 -2.67
CA LEU A 397 -6.45 15.88 -3.81
C LEU A 397 -7.62 16.83 -4.07
N THR A 398 -7.33 18.05 -4.51
CA THR A 398 -8.33 18.97 -5.02
C THR A 398 -9.07 18.31 -6.18
N THR A 399 -10.40 18.37 -6.17
CA THR A 399 -11.24 17.87 -7.26
C THR A 399 -10.86 18.53 -8.58
N ASP A 400 -10.55 17.71 -9.58
CA ASP A 400 -10.14 18.16 -10.90
C ASP A 400 -10.48 17.06 -11.93
N THR A 401 -10.25 17.34 -13.21
CA THR A 401 -10.45 16.39 -14.30
C THR A 401 -9.36 15.31 -14.29
N LEU A 402 -9.71 14.10 -14.75
CA LEU A 402 -8.80 12.97 -14.94
C LEU A 402 -7.54 13.37 -15.72
N ALA A 403 -7.70 14.13 -16.80
CA ALA A 403 -6.58 14.57 -17.63
C ALA A 403 -5.59 15.45 -16.85
N ASN A 404 -6.09 16.40 -16.05
CA ASN A 404 -5.25 17.29 -15.25
C ASN A 404 -4.52 16.53 -14.13
N ILE A 405 -5.24 15.65 -13.41
CA ILE A 405 -4.65 14.86 -12.33
C ILE A 405 -3.60 13.90 -12.88
N LYS A 406 -3.92 13.16 -13.96
CA LYS A 406 -2.98 12.24 -14.62
C LYS A 406 -1.74 12.97 -15.15
N ALA A 407 -1.90 14.15 -15.73
CA ALA A 407 -0.77 14.95 -16.22
C ALA A 407 0.11 15.47 -15.07
N ALA A 408 -0.48 15.74 -13.91
CA ALA A 408 0.23 16.25 -12.75
C ALA A 408 0.94 15.17 -11.92
N LEU A 409 0.40 13.95 -11.83
CA LEU A 409 0.98 12.82 -11.09
C LEU A 409 1.93 12.00 -11.98
N THR A 410 3.18 12.45 -12.04
CA THR A 410 4.24 11.84 -12.86
C THR A 410 5.13 10.87 -12.11
N ASP A 411 5.04 10.85 -10.77
CA ASP A 411 5.76 9.93 -9.90
C ASP A 411 5.46 8.46 -10.27
N SER A 412 6.40 7.54 -10.06
CA SER A 412 6.23 6.13 -10.43
C SER A 412 5.52 5.29 -9.38
N ASP A 413 5.40 5.81 -8.16
CA ASP A 413 5.08 5.02 -6.99
C ASP A 413 3.56 5.01 -6.72
N VAL A 414 3.11 3.99 -6.01
CA VAL A 414 1.70 3.91 -5.60
C VAL A 414 1.54 4.67 -4.29
N ASN A 415 0.77 5.74 -4.33
CA ASN A 415 0.51 6.59 -3.19
C ASN A 415 -0.88 6.33 -2.59
N ALA A 416 -1.27 7.04 -1.53
CA ALA A 416 -2.59 6.95 -0.92
C ALA A 416 -3.37 8.26 -1.17
N TYR A 417 -3.74 8.48 -2.42
CA TYR A 417 -4.43 9.69 -2.86
C TYR A 417 -5.94 9.48 -2.84
N ALA A 418 -6.64 10.25 -2.00
CA ALA A 418 -8.09 10.35 -2.10
C ALA A 418 -8.44 11.28 -3.28
N ILE A 419 -8.91 10.69 -4.38
CA ILE A 419 -9.17 11.36 -5.65
C ILE A 419 -10.68 11.44 -5.89
N THR A 420 -11.18 12.64 -6.18
CA THR A 420 -12.54 12.86 -6.70
C THR A 420 -12.45 13.60 -8.02
N LEU A 421 -13.06 13.05 -9.07
CA LEU A 421 -13.06 13.63 -10.40
C LEU A 421 -14.16 14.70 -10.55
N SER A 422 -13.94 15.67 -11.44
CA SER A 422 -14.97 16.63 -11.92
C SER A 422 -15.19 16.57 -13.44
N ASN A 423 -15.02 15.38 -14.04
CA ASN A 423 -15.12 15.18 -15.48
C ASN A 423 -16.55 15.32 -16.00
N ALA A 424 -16.90 16.48 -16.56
CA ALA A 424 -18.19 16.68 -17.21
C ALA A 424 -18.32 16.07 -18.63
N GLY A 425 -17.35 15.26 -19.09
CA GLY A 425 -17.31 14.72 -20.45
C GLY A 425 -16.53 13.42 -20.57
N SER A 426 -16.27 13.00 -21.82
CA SER A 426 -15.67 11.70 -22.15
C SER A 426 -14.33 11.45 -21.47
N VAL A 427 -14.21 10.26 -20.91
CA VAL A 427 -13.04 9.77 -20.18
C VAL A 427 -12.58 8.46 -20.78
N ALA A 428 -11.28 8.33 -21.06
CA ALA A 428 -10.72 7.07 -21.52
C ALA A 428 -10.61 6.06 -20.37
N ALA A 429 -11.12 4.84 -20.55
CA ALA A 429 -11.02 3.76 -19.56
C ALA A 429 -9.56 3.42 -19.22
N ALA A 430 -8.67 3.43 -20.22
CA ALA A 430 -7.24 3.24 -20.01
C ALA A 430 -6.60 4.35 -19.15
N ASP A 431 -7.10 5.59 -19.23
CA ASP A 431 -6.62 6.69 -18.40
C ASP A 431 -7.10 6.56 -16.96
N LEU A 432 -8.33 6.08 -16.74
CA LEU A 432 -8.83 5.72 -15.41
C LEU A 432 -7.98 4.63 -14.78
N LEU A 433 -7.68 3.55 -15.51
CA LEU A 433 -6.82 2.46 -15.04
C LEU A 433 -5.39 2.94 -14.76
N ALA A 434 -4.85 3.84 -15.57
CA ALA A 434 -3.54 4.42 -15.33
C ALA A 434 -3.51 5.29 -14.06
N LEU A 435 -4.59 6.02 -13.77
CA LEU A 435 -4.70 6.81 -12.53
C LEU A 435 -4.97 5.90 -11.32
N ASP A 436 -5.77 4.85 -11.48
CA ASP A 436 -6.01 3.82 -10.47
C ASP A 436 -4.70 3.18 -10.02
N ALA A 437 -3.79 2.90 -10.96
CA ALA A 437 -2.46 2.41 -10.66
C ALA A 437 -1.56 3.41 -9.88
N LYS A 438 -1.91 4.69 -9.77
CA LYS A 438 -1.17 5.68 -8.96
C LYS A 438 -1.62 5.75 -7.51
N THR A 439 -2.75 5.14 -7.17
CA THR A 439 -3.33 5.28 -5.83
C THR A 439 -3.81 3.94 -5.27
N SER A 440 -3.62 3.78 -3.97
CA SER A 440 -4.17 2.66 -3.19
C SER A 440 -5.58 2.95 -2.65
N VAL A 441 -6.06 4.19 -2.80
CA VAL A 441 -7.40 4.63 -2.40
C VAL A 441 -8.28 4.73 -3.63
N ALA A 442 -9.48 4.18 -3.56
CA ALA A 442 -10.38 4.17 -4.71
C ALA A 442 -10.74 5.58 -5.21
N ILE A 443 -10.74 5.75 -6.52
CA ILE A 443 -11.07 6.97 -7.23
C ILE A 443 -12.60 7.12 -7.26
N ASN A 444 -13.09 8.30 -6.88
CA ASN A 444 -14.49 8.66 -7.08
C ASN A 444 -14.70 9.26 -8.49
N ALA A 445 -15.25 8.46 -9.39
CA ALA A 445 -15.57 8.79 -10.77
C ALA A 445 -17.05 9.13 -10.99
N ALA A 446 -17.83 9.42 -9.94
CA ALA A 446 -19.28 9.67 -10.04
C ALA A 446 -19.68 10.90 -10.88
N SER A 447 -18.73 11.76 -11.26
CA SER A 447 -18.97 12.88 -12.15
C SER A 447 -18.82 12.54 -13.63
N VAL A 448 -18.15 11.42 -13.96
CA VAL A 448 -17.96 10.96 -15.34
C VAL A 448 -19.33 10.73 -15.97
N THR A 449 -19.49 11.17 -17.21
CA THR A 449 -20.76 11.02 -17.95
C THR A 449 -20.62 10.15 -19.19
N ASP A 450 -19.39 9.94 -19.67
CA ASP A 450 -19.07 9.11 -20.82
C ASP A 450 -17.71 8.42 -20.64
N VAL A 451 -17.65 7.12 -20.90
CA VAL A 451 -16.45 6.28 -20.83
C VAL A 451 -16.15 5.71 -22.23
N THR A 452 -14.93 5.91 -22.72
CA THR A 452 -14.48 5.41 -24.02
C THR A 452 -13.24 4.52 -23.89
N GLY A 453 -13.11 3.48 -24.71
CA GLY A 453 -11.91 2.66 -24.73
C GLY A 453 -12.11 1.29 -25.35
N SER A 454 -11.07 0.46 -25.32
CA SER A 454 -11.18 -0.92 -25.79
C SER A 454 -12.08 -1.75 -24.88
N TYR A 455 -12.65 -2.85 -25.37
CA TYR A 455 -13.42 -3.80 -24.57
C TYR A 455 -12.65 -4.25 -23.33
N VAL A 456 -11.34 -4.47 -23.47
CA VAL A 456 -10.45 -4.89 -22.38
C VAL A 456 -10.35 -3.80 -21.32
N ASP A 457 -10.06 -2.57 -21.73
CA ASP A 457 -9.90 -1.45 -20.79
C ASP A 457 -11.22 -1.07 -20.12
N VAL A 458 -12.32 -1.05 -20.87
CA VAL A 458 -13.67 -0.77 -20.34
C VAL A 458 -14.03 -1.83 -19.30
N THR A 459 -13.92 -3.11 -19.62
CA THR A 459 -14.28 -4.19 -18.69
C THR A 459 -13.37 -4.18 -17.45
N ALA A 460 -12.08 -3.90 -17.62
CA ALA A 460 -11.15 -3.77 -16.51
C ALA A 460 -11.48 -2.56 -15.61
N ALA A 461 -11.86 -1.41 -16.17
CA ALA A 461 -12.27 -0.24 -15.39
C ALA A 461 -13.54 -0.50 -14.57
N TYR A 462 -14.56 -1.10 -15.18
CA TYR A 462 -15.81 -1.46 -14.48
C TYR A 462 -15.64 -2.58 -13.44
N SER A 463 -14.61 -3.41 -13.58
CA SER A 463 -14.28 -4.48 -12.63
C SER A 463 -13.27 -4.05 -11.55
N SER A 464 -12.67 -2.86 -11.67
CA SER A 464 -11.65 -2.42 -10.71
C SER A 464 -12.27 -2.07 -9.37
N ALA A 465 -11.72 -2.61 -8.29
CA ALA A 465 -12.09 -2.21 -6.93
C ALA A 465 -11.55 -0.81 -6.56
N GLY A 466 -10.59 -0.29 -7.32
CA GLY A 466 -10.00 1.03 -7.14
C GLY A 466 -10.73 2.15 -7.89
N ILE A 467 -11.81 1.84 -8.62
CA ILE A 467 -12.68 2.84 -9.27
C ILE A 467 -14.09 2.71 -8.71
N THR A 468 -14.68 3.83 -8.29
CA THR A 468 -16.04 3.91 -7.74
C THR A 468 -16.85 4.98 -8.46
N GLY A 469 -18.17 4.89 -8.40
CA GLY A 469 -19.07 5.91 -8.93
C GLY A 469 -19.40 5.78 -10.42
N LEU A 470 -18.79 4.84 -11.16
CA LEU A 470 -19.31 4.44 -12.47
C LEU A 470 -20.61 3.64 -12.31
N GLY A 471 -21.51 3.73 -13.28
CA GLY A 471 -22.68 2.86 -13.39
C GLY A 471 -23.73 3.28 -14.42
N ASN A 472 -23.91 4.56 -14.74
CA ASN A 472 -24.96 5.01 -15.67
C ASN A 472 -24.46 5.92 -16.79
N GLU A 473 -23.14 6.01 -16.93
CA GLU A 473 -22.47 6.76 -17.98
C GLU A 473 -22.69 6.08 -19.33
N THR A 474 -22.65 6.87 -20.41
CA THR A 474 -22.54 6.26 -21.74
C THR A 474 -21.20 5.54 -21.86
N VAL A 475 -21.18 4.43 -22.58
CA VAL A 475 -19.97 3.64 -22.80
C VAL A 475 -19.76 3.45 -24.29
N THR A 476 -18.63 3.92 -24.80
CA THR A 476 -18.23 3.74 -26.20
C THR A 476 -17.07 2.75 -26.29
N VAL A 477 -17.34 1.55 -26.81
CA VAL A 477 -16.30 0.54 -27.07
C VAL A 477 -15.67 0.82 -28.43
N THR A 478 -14.37 1.12 -28.44
CA THR A 478 -13.66 1.60 -29.63
C THR A 478 -13.09 0.49 -30.52
N ASP A 479 -13.18 -0.77 -30.10
CA ASP A 479 -12.81 -1.90 -30.94
C ASP A 479 -13.59 -1.88 -32.26
N ALA A 480 -12.89 -2.12 -33.36
CA ALA A 480 -13.53 -2.17 -34.68
C ALA A 480 -14.51 -3.35 -34.82
N SER A 481 -14.34 -4.39 -34.00
CA SER A 481 -15.18 -5.59 -34.01
C SER A 481 -15.41 -6.08 -32.58
N VAL A 482 -16.58 -5.79 -32.03
CA VAL A 482 -17.03 -6.26 -30.72
C VAL A 482 -17.97 -7.45 -30.93
N THR A 483 -17.64 -8.61 -30.37
CA THR A 483 -18.53 -9.78 -30.48
C THR A 483 -19.84 -9.56 -29.71
N VAL A 484 -20.92 -10.23 -30.10
CA VAL A 484 -22.21 -10.22 -29.37
C VAL A 484 -22.02 -10.53 -27.88
N VAL A 485 -21.15 -11.50 -27.54
CA VAL A 485 -20.85 -11.85 -26.14
C VAL A 485 -20.19 -10.68 -25.41
N GLN A 486 -19.21 -10.03 -26.03
CA GLN A 486 -18.52 -8.87 -25.43
C GLN A 486 -19.46 -7.68 -25.26
N ALA A 487 -20.30 -7.39 -26.25
CA ALA A 487 -21.30 -6.32 -26.17
C ALA A 487 -22.27 -6.55 -25.01
N ASN A 488 -22.75 -7.79 -24.84
CA ASN A 488 -23.62 -8.16 -23.71
C ASN A 488 -22.91 -8.04 -22.35
N VAL A 489 -21.62 -8.38 -22.27
CA VAL A 489 -20.84 -8.21 -21.03
C VAL A 489 -20.75 -6.75 -20.63
N VAL A 490 -20.45 -5.84 -21.57
CA VAL A 490 -20.38 -4.41 -21.29
C VAL A 490 -21.76 -3.86 -20.94
N ALA A 491 -22.80 -4.24 -21.69
CA ALA A 491 -24.19 -3.83 -21.42
C ALA A 491 -24.71 -4.31 -20.06
N ALA A 492 -24.18 -5.41 -19.51
CA ALA A 492 -24.51 -5.87 -18.16
C ALA A 492 -23.74 -5.13 -17.06
N ALA A 493 -22.60 -4.51 -17.39
CA ALA A 493 -21.75 -3.79 -16.43
C ALA A 493 -22.19 -2.34 -16.20
N THR A 494 -23.00 -1.77 -17.10
CA THR A 494 -23.53 -0.39 -17.02
C THR A 494 -25.04 -0.36 -17.23
N THR A 495 -25.64 0.72 -16.79
CA THR A 495 -27.06 1.04 -17.00
C THR A 495 -27.24 2.22 -17.96
N GLY A 496 -26.13 2.81 -18.40
CA GLY A 496 -26.08 3.79 -19.47
C GLY A 496 -26.03 3.15 -20.85
N VAL A 497 -26.05 3.98 -21.89
CA VAL A 497 -26.08 3.54 -23.29
C VAL A 497 -24.73 2.96 -23.69
N VAL A 498 -24.70 1.72 -24.20
CA VAL A 498 -23.50 1.15 -24.82
C VAL A 498 -23.50 1.39 -26.32
N THR A 499 -22.41 1.95 -26.83
CA THR A 499 -22.14 2.11 -28.26
C THR A 499 -21.02 1.16 -28.68
N ALA A 500 -21.29 0.30 -29.66
CA ALA A 500 -20.32 -0.67 -30.17
C ALA A 500 -20.61 -1.06 -31.62
N THR A 501 -19.57 -1.43 -32.38
CA THR A 501 -19.72 -2.05 -33.71
C THR A 501 -19.69 -3.56 -33.56
N ILE A 502 -20.78 -4.23 -33.93
CA ILE A 502 -20.93 -5.68 -33.72
C ILE A 502 -20.21 -6.45 -34.82
N ALA A 503 -19.43 -7.45 -34.41
CA ALA A 503 -18.57 -8.24 -35.29
C ALA A 503 -19.36 -9.27 -36.11
N GLU A 504 -20.36 -9.89 -35.50
CA GLU A 504 -21.19 -10.89 -36.16
C GLU A 504 -22.19 -10.25 -37.13
N HIS A 505 -22.51 -10.99 -38.20
CA HIS A 505 -23.38 -10.51 -39.27
C HIS A 505 -24.46 -11.53 -39.65
N ASP A 506 -24.54 -12.66 -38.96
CA ASP A 506 -25.56 -13.68 -39.18
C ASP A 506 -26.69 -13.57 -38.14
N MET A 507 -27.93 -13.76 -38.57
CA MET A 507 -29.11 -13.60 -37.71
C MET A 507 -29.11 -14.57 -36.52
N VAL A 508 -28.48 -15.74 -36.63
CA VAL A 508 -28.47 -16.76 -35.58
C VAL A 508 -27.63 -16.29 -34.39
N THR A 509 -26.45 -15.74 -34.64
CA THR A 509 -25.59 -15.19 -33.58
C THR A 509 -26.12 -13.86 -33.07
N LEU A 510 -26.56 -12.97 -33.96
CA LEU A 510 -27.11 -11.66 -33.61
C LEU A 510 -28.35 -11.74 -32.72
N ALA A 511 -29.16 -12.78 -32.86
CA ALA A 511 -30.31 -13.03 -31.98
C ALA A 511 -29.93 -13.15 -30.48
N ASN A 512 -28.66 -13.42 -30.16
CA ASN A 512 -28.17 -13.53 -28.79
C ASN A 512 -27.79 -12.17 -28.16
N LEU A 513 -27.88 -11.06 -28.89
CA LEU A 513 -27.78 -9.73 -28.26
C LEU A 513 -28.87 -9.59 -27.19
N THR A 514 -28.52 -9.10 -26.01
CA THR A 514 -29.51 -8.86 -24.95
C THR A 514 -30.46 -7.74 -25.35
N ASP A 515 -31.69 -7.78 -24.83
CA ASP A 515 -32.69 -6.77 -25.15
C ASP A 515 -32.21 -5.37 -24.78
N ASN A 516 -32.62 -4.41 -25.61
CA ASN A 516 -32.23 -3.02 -25.46
C ASN A 516 -33.00 -2.27 -24.37
N THR A 517 -33.72 -3.01 -23.53
CA THR A 517 -34.42 -2.46 -22.37
C THR A 517 -33.39 -2.07 -21.32
N PRO A 518 -33.44 -0.85 -20.76
CA PRO A 518 -32.49 -0.42 -19.76
C PRO A 518 -32.28 -1.46 -18.65
N VAL A 519 -31.01 -1.70 -18.37
CA VAL A 519 -30.33 -2.37 -17.22
C VAL A 519 -30.95 -2.33 -15.82
N ASN A 520 -32.21 -1.93 -15.58
CA ASN A 520 -32.76 -1.53 -14.26
C ASN A 520 -34.12 -0.77 -14.32
N GLY A 521 -34.86 -0.77 -15.42
CA GLY A 521 -36.21 -0.14 -15.46
C GLY A 521 -36.23 1.40 -15.39
N ASN A 522 -35.08 2.06 -15.56
CA ASN A 522 -35.00 3.50 -15.73
C ASN A 522 -35.14 3.86 -17.21
N ALA A 523 -36.33 4.27 -17.63
CA ALA A 523 -36.65 4.64 -19.02
C ALA A 523 -35.88 5.87 -19.56
N SER A 524 -35.00 6.50 -18.78
CA SER A 524 -34.20 7.66 -19.20
C SER A 524 -32.86 7.30 -19.86
N SER A 525 -32.42 6.04 -19.84
CA SER A 525 -31.32 5.57 -20.69
C SER A 525 -31.90 5.13 -22.02
N GLY A 526 -31.70 5.90 -23.11
CA GLY A 526 -32.01 5.40 -24.45
C GLY A 526 -31.33 4.05 -24.67
N GLY A 527 -31.93 3.13 -25.41
CA GLY A 527 -31.30 1.82 -25.63
C GLY A 527 -29.87 1.95 -26.21
N ASN A 528 -29.02 0.96 -25.95
CA ASN A 528 -27.75 0.67 -26.61
C ASN A 528 -27.79 0.99 -28.11
N ALA A 529 -26.71 1.60 -28.57
CA ALA A 529 -26.46 2.02 -29.94
C ALA A 529 -25.49 1.05 -30.61
N PHE A 530 -25.99 -0.12 -31.00
CA PHE A 530 -25.20 -1.14 -31.68
C PHE A 530 -25.26 -0.96 -33.19
N TYR A 531 -24.10 -0.78 -33.82
CA TYR A 531 -23.99 -0.80 -35.28
C TYR A 531 -24.00 -2.25 -35.75
N ILE A 532 -25.08 -2.65 -36.42
CA ILE A 532 -25.34 -4.04 -36.83
C ILE A 532 -25.48 -4.09 -38.34
N THR A 533 -24.81 -5.05 -38.97
CA THR A 533 -24.99 -5.39 -40.39
C THR A 533 -25.43 -6.84 -40.50
N VAL A 534 -26.47 -7.10 -41.29
CA VAL A 534 -26.98 -8.45 -41.56
C VAL A 534 -26.56 -8.87 -42.96
N THR A 535 -25.97 -10.06 -43.07
CA THR A 535 -25.44 -10.62 -44.34
C THR A 535 -26.14 -11.88 -44.82
N ASP A 536 -27.09 -12.42 -44.04
CA ASP A 536 -27.94 -13.51 -44.49
C ASP A 536 -28.70 -13.13 -45.78
N ALA A 537 -28.64 -14.00 -46.78
CA ALA A 537 -29.37 -13.77 -48.02
C ALA A 537 -30.89 -13.85 -47.81
N THR A 538 -31.33 -14.70 -46.87
CA THR A 538 -32.73 -14.93 -46.51
C THR A 538 -32.91 -14.71 -45.01
N VAL A 539 -33.83 -13.82 -44.64
CA VAL A 539 -34.06 -13.45 -43.24
C VAL A 539 -35.55 -13.56 -42.91
N ASN A 540 -35.87 -14.14 -41.75
CA ASN A 540 -37.22 -14.06 -41.22
C ASN A 540 -37.50 -12.64 -40.69
N ALA A 541 -38.56 -11.99 -41.18
CA ALA A 541 -38.91 -10.62 -40.86
C ALA A 541 -39.20 -10.42 -39.37
N GLY A 542 -39.84 -11.38 -38.70
CA GLY A 542 -40.08 -11.31 -37.26
C GLY A 542 -38.78 -11.31 -36.45
N ALA A 543 -37.79 -12.12 -36.86
CA ALA A 543 -36.46 -12.12 -36.26
C ALA A 543 -35.73 -10.79 -36.52
N LEU A 544 -35.87 -10.21 -37.72
CA LEU A 544 -35.27 -8.91 -38.05
C LEU A 544 -35.90 -7.77 -37.25
N ASN A 545 -37.22 -7.76 -37.08
CA ASN A 545 -37.93 -6.81 -36.22
C ASN A 545 -37.47 -6.93 -34.76
N THR A 546 -37.22 -8.16 -34.30
CA THR A 546 -36.69 -8.41 -32.95
C THR A 546 -35.27 -7.85 -32.81
N LEU A 547 -34.41 -8.04 -33.83
CA LEU A 547 -33.05 -7.51 -33.85
C LEU A 547 -33.03 -5.98 -33.91
N ASP A 548 -33.93 -5.38 -34.69
CA ASP A 548 -34.12 -3.93 -34.75
C ASP A 548 -34.43 -3.35 -33.37
N GLY A 549 -35.29 -4.02 -32.60
CA GLY A 549 -35.56 -3.67 -31.21
C GLY A 549 -34.37 -3.80 -30.24
N LYS A 550 -33.26 -4.43 -30.66
CA LYS A 550 -32.03 -4.60 -29.83
C LYS A 550 -31.05 -3.42 -29.97
N THR A 551 -31.32 -2.46 -30.84
CA THR A 551 -30.44 -1.30 -31.07
C THR A 551 -31.24 -0.02 -31.28
N THR A 552 -30.62 1.13 -31.05
CA THR A 552 -31.15 2.45 -31.42
C THR A 552 -30.59 2.99 -32.74
N VAL A 553 -29.60 2.30 -33.30
CA VAL A 553 -29.03 2.59 -34.62
C VAL A 553 -29.73 1.72 -35.66
N ASN A 554 -29.93 2.25 -36.86
CA ASN A 554 -30.53 1.47 -37.95
C ASN A 554 -29.79 0.13 -38.17
N VAL A 555 -30.54 -0.94 -38.33
CA VAL A 555 -30.00 -2.24 -38.75
C VAL A 555 -29.74 -2.22 -40.25
N VAL A 556 -28.48 -2.44 -40.64
CA VAL A 556 -28.10 -2.48 -42.06
C VAL A 556 -28.38 -3.87 -42.63
N ALA A 557 -29.53 -4.03 -43.29
CA ALA A 557 -29.99 -5.28 -43.89
C ALA A 557 -29.94 -5.26 -45.44
N THR A 558 -29.06 -4.44 -46.02
CA THR A 558 -28.98 -4.24 -47.48
C THR A 558 -28.50 -5.46 -48.26
N ALA A 559 -27.87 -6.45 -47.59
CA ALA A 559 -27.48 -7.71 -48.20
C ALA A 559 -28.62 -8.75 -48.21
N VAL A 560 -29.72 -8.50 -47.49
CA VAL A 560 -30.89 -9.38 -47.48
C VAL A 560 -31.58 -9.29 -48.84
N THR A 561 -31.65 -10.43 -49.52
CA THR A 561 -32.29 -10.54 -50.85
C THR A 561 -33.70 -11.10 -50.79
N LEU A 562 -34.05 -11.79 -49.70
CA LEU A 562 -35.37 -12.36 -49.47
C LEU A 562 -35.78 -12.21 -48.01
N LEU A 563 -36.90 -11.55 -47.76
CA LEU A 563 -37.60 -11.58 -46.48
C LEU A 563 -38.66 -12.68 -46.51
N VAL A 564 -38.68 -13.49 -45.45
CA VAL A 564 -39.72 -14.51 -45.21
C VAL A 564 -40.45 -14.21 -43.91
N GLY A 565 -41.70 -14.66 -43.76
CA GLY A 565 -42.43 -14.50 -42.50
C GLY A 565 -43.91 -14.24 -42.69
N THR A 566 -44.60 -13.92 -41.60
CA THR A 566 -46.01 -13.53 -41.67
C THR A 566 -46.18 -12.21 -42.43
N ALA A 567 -47.34 -12.00 -43.06
CA ALA A 567 -47.65 -10.73 -43.73
C ALA A 567 -47.47 -9.52 -42.80
N HIS A 568 -47.82 -9.68 -41.52
CA HIS A 568 -47.68 -8.64 -40.52
C HIS A 568 -46.21 -8.30 -40.23
N ASP A 569 -45.38 -9.32 -39.94
CA ASP A 569 -43.97 -9.10 -39.64
C ASP A 569 -43.21 -8.50 -40.82
N VAL A 570 -43.51 -8.96 -42.04
CA VAL A 570 -42.90 -8.41 -43.26
C VAL A 570 -43.33 -6.96 -43.48
N ALA A 571 -44.62 -6.63 -43.30
CA ALA A 571 -45.11 -5.26 -43.42
C ALA A 571 -44.41 -4.31 -42.43
N ILE A 572 -44.18 -4.76 -41.18
CA ILE A 572 -43.39 -4.01 -40.20
C ILE A 572 -41.95 -3.84 -40.69
N ALA A 573 -41.27 -4.93 -41.05
CA ALA A 573 -39.84 -4.90 -41.38
C ALA A 573 -39.54 -3.98 -42.59
N ILE A 574 -40.37 -4.03 -43.62
CA ILE A 574 -40.13 -3.27 -44.86
C ILE A 574 -40.55 -1.80 -44.77
N SER A 575 -41.45 -1.45 -43.85
CA SER A 575 -41.87 -0.07 -43.62
C SER A 575 -41.10 0.62 -42.49
N ALA A 576 -40.29 -0.13 -41.73
CA ALA A 576 -39.45 0.39 -40.67
C ALA A 576 -38.39 1.37 -41.19
N ALA A 577 -38.37 2.59 -40.64
CA ALA A 577 -37.32 3.57 -40.94
C ALA A 577 -35.96 3.22 -40.28
N THR A 578 -35.97 2.24 -39.37
CA THR A 578 -34.82 1.74 -38.61
C THR A 578 -34.19 0.50 -39.24
N ILE A 579 -34.78 -0.07 -40.29
CA ILE A 579 -34.20 -1.22 -41.02
C ILE A 579 -33.85 -0.79 -42.44
N ASP A 580 -32.56 -0.76 -42.75
CA ASP A 580 -32.08 -0.40 -44.09
C ASP A 580 -32.08 -1.65 -44.99
N THR A 581 -33.20 -1.94 -45.63
CA THR A 581 -33.33 -3.04 -46.62
C THR A 581 -32.88 -2.62 -48.01
N ALA A 582 -32.58 -3.59 -48.89
CA ALA A 582 -32.40 -3.31 -50.31
C ALA A 582 -33.73 -2.91 -50.96
N ARG A 583 -33.69 -1.93 -51.89
CA ARG A 583 -34.89 -1.48 -52.63
C ARG A 583 -35.64 -2.59 -53.37
N ASN A 584 -34.97 -3.67 -53.72
CA ASN A 584 -35.49 -4.80 -54.47
C ASN A 584 -35.46 -6.11 -53.67
N VAL A 585 -35.57 -6.02 -52.35
CA VAL A 585 -35.73 -7.20 -51.49
C VAL A 585 -36.95 -8.00 -51.95
N GLY A 586 -36.78 -9.31 -52.14
CA GLY A 586 -37.87 -10.22 -52.41
C GLY A 586 -38.67 -10.51 -51.15
N VAL A 587 -39.92 -10.92 -51.29
CA VAL A 587 -40.80 -11.30 -50.18
C VAL A 587 -41.44 -12.64 -50.46
N THR A 588 -41.42 -13.54 -49.47
CA THR A 588 -42.25 -14.75 -49.44
C THR A 588 -43.02 -14.79 -48.13
N LEU A 589 -44.33 -14.91 -48.21
CA LEU A 589 -45.19 -14.95 -47.02
C LEU A 589 -45.41 -16.37 -46.54
N ASP A 590 -45.39 -16.54 -45.22
CA ASP A 590 -45.73 -17.79 -44.56
C ASP A 590 -47.22 -18.12 -44.75
N ALA A 591 -47.55 -19.41 -44.63
CA ALA A 591 -48.94 -19.85 -44.66
C ALA A 591 -49.74 -19.26 -43.48
N GLY A 592 -50.92 -18.73 -43.78
CA GLY A 592 -51.82 -18.20 -42.75
C GLY A 592 -52.77 -17.13 -43.25
N THR A 593 -53.43 -16.47 -42.29
CA THR A 593 -54.31 -15.33 -42.55
C THR A 593 -53.47 -14.05 -42.67
N ALA A 594 -53.64 -13.29 -43.75
CA ALA A 594 -53.04 -11.97 -43.91
C ALA A 594 -54.09 -10.85 -43.82
N ALA A 595 -53.75 -9.76 -43.15
CA ALA A 595 -54.56 -8.55 -43.23
C ALA A 595 -54.34 -7.87 -44.59
N ALA A 596 -55.41 -7.44 -45.26
CA ALA A 596 -55.32 -6.75 -46.54
C ALA A 596 -54.52 -5.44 -46.44
N SER A 597 -54.57 -4.76 -45.29
CA SER A 597 -53.74 -3.57 -45.01
C SER A 597 -52.25 -3.87 -45.01
N ASP A 598 -51.84 -5.03 -44.48
CA ASP A 598 -50.44 -5.45 -44.42
C ASP A 598 -49.94 -5.80 -45.83
N LEU A 599 -50.77 -6.51 -46.62
CA LEU A 599 -50.49 -6.76 -48.03
C LEU A 599 -50.32 -5.45 -48.81
N ASN A 600 -51.24 -4.49 -48.63
CA ASN A 600 -51.13 -3.18 -49.27
C ASN A 600 -49.86 -2.41 -48.86
N THR A 601 -49.41 -2.57 -47.61
CA THR A 601 -48.15 -1.97 -47.13
C THR A 601 -46.94 -2.62 -47.80
N ILE A 602 -46.94 -3.94 -47.91
CA ILE A 602 -45.86 -4.67 -48.59
C ILE A 602 -45.81 -4.25 -50.06
N ASP A 603 -46.94 -4.28 -50.78
CA ASP A 603 -47.03 -3.89 -52.20
C ASP A 603 -46.46 -2.49 -52.45
N ALA A 604 -46.78 -1.54 -51.57
CA ALA A 604 -46.29 -0.17 -51.66
C ALA A 604 -44.77 -0.02 -51.44
N ASN A 605 -44.14 -0.96 -50.73
CA ASN A 605 -42.73 -0.91 -50.36
C ASN A 605 -41.85 -1.94 -51.07
N THR A 606 -42.44 -2.87 -51.83
CA THR A 606 -41.73 -3.82 -52.69
C THR A 606 -41.85 -3.45 -54.17
N VAL A 607 -40.75 -3.60 -54.93
CA VAL A 607 -40.79 -3.52 -56.39
C VAL A 607 -40.78 -4.88 -57.08
N ALA A 608 -40.34 -5.92 -56.38
CA ALA A 608 -40.37 -7.30 -56.85
C ALA A 608 -41.75 -7.91 -56.57
N LEU A 609 -42.16 -8.89 -57.39
CA LEU A 609 -43.37 -9.66 -57.14
C LEU A 609 -43.22 -10.44 -55.82
N ALA A 610 -44.03 -10.10 -54.81
CA ALA A 610 -44.10 -10.80 -53.54
C ALA A 610 -44.87 -12.12 -53.69
N ASP A 611 -44.33 -13.20 -53.11
CA ASP A 611 -44.93 -14.51 -53.14
C ASP A 611 -45.88 -14.71 -51.95
N GLY A 612 -47.18 -14.67 -52.22
CA GLY A 612 -48.25 -14.92 -51.25
C GLY A 612 -48.95 -16.27 -51.44
N THR A 613 -48.38 -17.19 -52.23
CA THR A 613 -49.05 -18.45 -52.65
C THR A 613 -49.44 -19.39 -51.51
N TYR A 614 -48.89 -19.19 -50.31
CA TYR A 614 -49.20 -19.99 -49.14
C TYR A 614 -50.31 -19.40 -48.26
N LEU A 615 -50.78 -18.20 -48.54
CA LEU A 615 -51.84 -17.57 -47.75
C LEU A 615 -53.11 -18.41 -47.78
N THR A 616 -53.68 -18.62 -46.60
CA THR A 616 -54.90 -19.43 -46.44
C THR A 616 -56.15 -18.57 -46.31
N ARG A 617 -56.00 -17.25 -46.10
CA ARG A 617 -57.10 -16.29 -46.00
C ARG A 617 -56.59 -14.86 -46.08
N ILE A 618 -57.38 -13.97 -46.67
CA ILE A 618 -57.21 -12.52 -46.56
C ILE A 618 -58.33 -11.96 -45.69
N THR A 619 -58.02 -11.02 -44.80
CA THR A 619 -59.03 -10.33 -44.00
C THR A 619 -58.85 -8.83 -44.05
N GLY A 620 -59.93 -8.06 -44.12
CA GLY A 620 -59.80 -6.61 -44.17
C GLY A 620 -61.09 -5.88 -44.53
N SER A 621 -60.94 -4.56 -44.71
CA SER A 621 -62.01 -3.74 -45.25
C SER A 621 -62.33 -4.13 -46.70
N ASP A 622 -63.52 -3.83 -47.20
CA ASP A 622 -63.87 -4.02 -48.61
C ASP A 622 -62.89 -3.28 -49.53
N VAL A 623 -62.55 -2.04 -49.18
CA VAL A 623 -61.59 -1.20 -49.93
C VAL A 623 -60.18 -1.78 -49.90
N ASP A 624 -59.64 -2.10 -48.73
CA ASP A 624 -58.26 -2.62 -48.64
C ASP A 624 -58.13 -3.99 -49.29
N THR A 625 -59.16 -4.83 -49.15
CA THR A 625 -59.17 -6.18 -49.74
C THR A 625 -59.27 -6.12 -51.25
N ALA A 626 -60.15 -5.26 -51.79
CA ALA A 626 -60.23 -5.03 -53.23
C ALA A 626 -58.89 -4.54 -53.79
N ARG A 627 -58.19 -3.63 -53.09
CA ARG A 627 -56.86 -3.16 -53.47
C ARG A 627 -55.80 -4.27 -53.41
N ALA A 628 -55.79 -5.06 -52.33
CA ALA A 628 -54.79 -6.10 -52.13
C ALA A 628 -54.92 -7.22 -53.18
N ILE A 629 -56.14 -7.69 -53.45
CA ILE A 629 -56.39 -8.80 -54.37
C ILE A 629 -56.19 -8.41 -55.83
N THR A 630 -56.41 -7.15 -56.18
CA THR A 630 -56.17 -6.64 -57.56
C THR A 630 -54.72 -6.23 -57.80
N SER A 631 -53.87 -6.27 -56.76
CA SER A 631 -52.47 -5.89 -56.89
C SER A 631 -51.72 -6.78 -57.88
N ARG A 632 -50.86 -6.15 -58.69
CA ARG A 632 -49.92 -6.86 -59.58
C ARG A 632 -48.57 -7.15 -58.90
N GLY A 633 -48.35 -6.61 -57.70
CA GLY A 633 -47.15 -6.84 -56.91
C GLY A 633 -47.21 -8.11 -56.07
N PHE A 634 -48.33 -8.83 -56.07
CA PHE A 634 -48.47 -10.12 -55.40
C PHE A 634 -48.79 -11.27 -56.33
N ASN A 635 -48.25 -12.45 -55.98
CA ASN A 635 -48.72 -13.73 -56.47
C ASN A 635 -49.59 -14.38 -55.37
N LEU A 636 -50.90 -14.14 -55.41
CA LEU A 636 -51.88 -14.70 -54.47
C LEU A 636 -52.47 -16.03 -55.00
N PRO A 637 -52.98 -16.91 -54.11
CA PRO A 637 -53.79 -18.04 -54.53
C PRO A 637 -55.06 -17.55 -55.22
N VAL A 638 -55.42 -18.18 -56.35
CA VAL A 638 -56.64 -17.84 -57.11
C VAL A 638 -57.94 -18.13 -56.36
N ASP A 639 -57.87 -18.98 -55.33
CA ASP A 639 -58.97 -19.44 -54.50
C ASP A 639 -58.83 -18.97 -53.04
N VAL A 640 -58.05 -17.91 -52.79
CA VAL A 640 -57.82 -17.41 -51.44
C VAL A 640 -59.14 -16.95 -50.80
N PRO A 641 -59.57 -17.56 -49.68
CA PRO A 641 -60.78 -17.11 -48.98
C PRO A 641 -60.61 -15.69 -48.45
N VAL A 642 -61.71 -14.96 -48.36
CA VAL A 642 -61.76 -13.59 -47.85
C VAL A 642 -62.69 -13.49 -46.65
N THR A 643 -62.30 -12.75 -45.62
CA THR A 643 -63.22 -12.32 -44.54
C THR A 643 -63.26 -10.80 -44.50
N LEU A 644 -64.41 -10.22 -44.83
CA LEU A 644 -64.64 -8.79 -44.68
C LEU A 644 -64.75 -8.44 -43.19
N THR A 645 -64.23 -7.29 -42.80
CA THR A 645 -64.27 -6.82 -41.40
C THR A 645 -65.11 -5.57 -41.21
N ASN A 646 -65.56 -4.93 -42.29
CA ASN A 646 -66.43 -3.77 -42.17
C ASN A 646 -67.87 -4.20 -41.84
N THR A 647 -68.55 -3.33 -41.10
CA THR A 647 -70.00 -3.41 -40.89
C THR A 647 -70.78 -2.74 -42.03
N THR A 648 -70.14 -1.87 -42.81
CA THR A 648 -70.73 -1.28 -44.02
C THR A 648 -69.80 -1.50 -45.19
N VAL A 649 -70.31 -2.03 -46.29
CA VAL A 649 -69.53 -2.32 -47.50
C VAL A 649 -70.15 -1.67 -48.72
N ASP A 650 -69.32 -1.31 -49.69
CA ASP A 650 -69.76 -0.93 -51.03
C ASP A 650 -69.79 -2.16 -51.94
N SER A 651 -70.95 -2.47 -52.49
CA SER A 651 -71.15 -3.59 -53.42
C SER A 651 -70.21 -3.55 -54.62
N ALA A 652 -69.78 -2.37 -55.10
CA ALA A 652 -68.80 -2.29 -56.18
C ALA A 652 -67.43 -2.84 -55.75
N ASN A 653 -66.98 -2.56 -54.52
CA ASN A 653 -65.73 -3.11 -54.00
C ASN A 653 -65.85 -4.61 -53.75
N VAL A 654 -66.99 -5.07 -53.21
CA VAL A 654 -67.23 -6.49 -52.96
C VAL A 654 -67.23 -7.29 -54.27
N LEU A 655 -67.81 -6.75 -55.35
CA LEU A 655 -67.75 -7.38 -56.67
C LEU A 655 -66.34 -7.40 -57.28
N VAL A 656 -65.51 -6.40 -56.99
CA VAL A 656 -64.08 -6.45 -57.37
C VAL A 656 -63.38 -7.60 -56.66
N ILE A 657 -63.70 -7.86 -55.39
CA ILE A 657 -63.15 -9.00 -54.65
C ILE A 657 -63.64 -10.31 -55.28
N ASP A 658 -64.95 -10.48 -55.42
CA ASP A 658 -65.63 -11.64 -56.03
C ASP A 658 -65.07 -11.98 -57.42
N TYR A 659 -64.82 -10.98 -58.25
CA TYR A 659 -64.25 -11.22 -59.58
C TYR A 659 -62.82 -11.77 -59.56
N ASN A 660 -62.03 -11.48 -58.52
CA ASN A 660 -60.60 -11.78 -58.46
C ASN A 660 -60.23 -12.90 -57.47
N THR A 661 -61.20 -13.53 -56.81
CA THR A 661 -60.99 -14.76 -56.04
C THR A 661 -62.11 -15.74 -56.30
N SER A 662 -61.76 -17.02 -56.42
CA SER A 662 -62.73 -18.14 -56.42
C SER A 662 -62.93 -18.74 -55.02
N GLY A 663 -62.27 -18.17 -54.01
CA GLY A 663 -62.44 -18.52 -52.61
C GLY A 663 -63.71 -17.89 -52.03
N LEU A 664 -64.29 -18.52 -51.00
CA LEU A 664 -65.47 -17.96 -50.33
C LEU A 664 -65.16 -16.60 -49.71
N ILE A 665 -66.08 -15.66 -49.87
CA ILE A 665 -66.08 -14.33 -49.26
C ILE A 665 -67.07 -14.35 -48.09
N ASP A 666 -66.54 -14.31 -46.87
CA ASP A 666 -67.30 -14.21 -45.64
C ASP A 666 -67.63 -12.74 -45.35
N ALA A 667 -68.90 -12.38 -45.51
CA ALA A 667 -69.46 -11.08 -45.22
C ALA A 667 -70.30 -11.06 -43.93
N SER A 668 -70.13 -12.04 -43.03
CA SER A 668 -70.93 -12.15 -41.79
C SER A 668 -70.79 -10.96 -40.82
N SER A 669 -69.73 -10.14 -40.94
CA SER A 669 -69.59 -8.90 -40.16
C SER A 669 -70.38 -7.73 -40.73
N VAL A 670 -70.84 -7.84 -41.97
CA VAL A 670 -71.54 -6.77 -42.67
C VAL A 670 -72.92 -6.62 -42.06
N THR A 671 -73.32 -5.39 -41.77
CA THR A 671 -74.67 -5.03 -41.32
C THR A 671 -75.36 -4.10 -42.30
N THR A 672 -74.61 -3.52 -43.24
CA THR A 672 -75.12 -2.61 -44.28
C THR A 672 -74.39 -2.84 -45.62
N VAL A 673 -75.14 -3.07 -46.70
CA VAL A 673 -74.62 -3.08 -48.08
C VAL A 673 -75.07 -1.81 -48.80
N ARG A 674 -74.16 -1.13 -49.48
CA ARG A 674 -74.45 0.10 -50.25
C ARG A 674 -74.06 -0.07 -51.71
N GLY A 675 -74.81 0.56 -52.61
CA GLY A 675 -74.41 0.68 -54.01
C GLY A 675 -75.58 0.76 -54.97
N SER A 676 -75.30 0.62 -56.26
CA SER A 676 -76.35 0.65 -57.29
C SER A 676 -77.21 -0.62 -57.21
N TYR A 677 -78.45 -0.56 -57.71
CA TYR A 677 -79.30 -1.77 -57.80
C TYR A 677 -78.57 -2.93 -58.50
N THR A 678 -77.87 -2.65 -59.61
CA THR A 678 -77.19 -3.69 -60.38
C THR A 678 -76.07 -4.35 -59.60
N ASP A 679 -75.27 -3.57 -58.87
CA ASP A 679 -74.13 -4.10 -58.13
C ASP A 679 -74.61 -4.87 -56.89
N VAL A 680 -75.59 -4.33 -56.16
CA VAL A 680 -76.17 -5.00 -55.00
C VAL A 680 -76.87 -6.30 -55.41
N ALA A 681 -77.66 -6.30 -56.48
CA ALA A 681 -78.30 -7.52 -56.97
C ALA A 681 -77.27 -8.58 -57.39
N ALA A 682 -76.14 -8.17 -57.99
CA ALA A 682 -75.05 -9.08 -58.33
C ALA A 682 -74.36 -9.66 -57.08
N VAL A 683 -74.14 -8.86 -56.04
CA VAL A 683 -73.62 -9.34 -54.74
C VAL A 683 -74.50 -10.44 -54.15
N TYR A 684 -75.82 -10.24 -54.11
CA TYR A 684 -76.75 -11.25 -53.58
C TYR A 684 -76.92 -12.47 -54.50
N ALA A 685 -76.58 -12.36 -55.79
CA ALA A 685 -76.62 -13.46 -56.74
C ALA A 685 -75.34 -14.31 -56.74
N SER A 686 -74.22 -13.80 -56.19
CA SER A 686 -72.98 -14.56 -56.10
C SER A 686 -73.12 -15.75 -55.14
N VAL A 687 -72.55 -16.88 -55.55
CA VAL A 687 -72.46 -18.09 -54.72
C VAL A 687 -71.19 -18.11 -53.86
N GLU A 688 -70.23 -17.25 -54.16
CA GLU A 688 -68.95 -17.14 -53.45
C GLU A 688 -69.10 -16.23 -52.22
N ILE A 689 -70.05 -15.29 -52.25
CA ILE A 689 -70.37 -14.41 -51.12
C ILE A 689 -71.31 -15.11 -50.14
N THR A 690 -70.90 -15.18 -48.88
CA THR A 690 -71.61 -15.84 -47.79
C THR A 690 -71.82 -14.89 -46.61
N GLY A 691 -72.75 -15.22 -45.71
CA GLY A 691 -72.98 -14.44 -44.49
C GLY A 691 -73.87 -13.21 -44.67
N LEU A 692 -74.39 -12.95 -45.88
CA LEU A 692 -75.45 -11.98 -46.14
C LEU A 692 -76.85 -12.62 -46.00
N ASN A 693 -77.87 -11.81 -45.75
CA ASN A 693 -79.33 -12.03 -45.84
C ASN A 693 -80.14 -11.21 -44.81
N ASN A 694 -79.47 -10.53 -43.88
CA ASN A 694 -80.14 -9.82 -42.78
C ASN A 694 -79.69 -8.35 -42.67
N GLU A 695 -78.83 -7.92 -43.58
CA GLU A 695 -78.18 -6.62 -43.55
C GLU A 695 -79.10 -5.55 -44.13
N ALA A 696 -79.01 -4.33 -43.61
CA ALA A 696 -79.65 -3.18 -44.25
C ALA A 696 -79.05 -2.98 -45.65
N VAL A 697 -79.88 -2.56 -46.61
CA VAL A 697 -79.42 -2.28 -47.98
C VAL A 697 -79.74 -0.85 -48.33
N ALA A 698 -78.72 -0.04 -48.67
CA ALA A 698 -78.91 1.33 -49.11
C ALA A 698 -78.58 1.46 -50.61
N LEU A 699 -79.63 1.54 -51.43
CA LEU A 699 -79.52 1.68 -52.88
C LEU A 699 -79.23 3.13 -53.25
N SER A 700 -78.22 3.33 -54.09
CA SER A 700 -77.88 4.63 -54.66
C SER A 700 -78.67 4.90 -55.93
N GLY A 701 -78.87 6.18 -56.25
CA GLY A 701 -79.67 6.59 -57.40
C GLY A 701 -81.16 6.38 -57.19
N THR A 702 -81.90 6.29 -58.30
CA THR A 702 -83.34 6.00 -58.29
C THR A 702 -83.59 4.58 -58.77
N VAL A 703 -84.55 3.88 -58.15
CA VAL A 703 -84.90 2.49 -58.46
C VAL A 703 -86.38 2.36 -58.75
N ALA A 704 -86.75 1.43 -59.64
CA ALA A 704 -88.15 1.08 -59.89
C ALA A 704 -88.73 0.24 -58.76
N VAL A 705 -90.06 0.22 -58.63
CA VAL A 705 -90.78 -0.61 -57.63
C VAL A 705 -90.38 -2.09 -57.73
N GLY A 706 -90.26 -2.63 -58.94
CA GLY A 706 -89.81 -4.02 -59.14
C GLY A 706 -88.42 -4.26 -58.57
N GLN A 707 -87.47 -3.37 -58.85
CA GLN A 707 -86.10 -3.45 -58.35
C GLN A 707 -86.02 -3.34 -56.82
N ALA A 708 -86.83 -2.47 -56.21
CA ALA A 708 -86.92 -2.38 -54.76
C ALA A 708 -87.46 -3.67 -54.13
N ASN A 709 -88.49 -4.26 -54.73
CA ASN A 709 -89.05 -5.54 -54.29
C ASN A 709 -88.06 -6.70 -54.46
N ASP A 710 -87.31 -6.74 -55.57
CA ASP A 710 -86.30 -7.77 -55.83
C ASP A 710 -85.25 -7.80 -54.70
N ILE A 711 -84.77 -6.62 -54.28
CA ILE A 711 -83.82 -6.50 -53.17
C ILE A 711 -84.47 -6.81 -51.82
N ALA A 712 -85.68 -6.33 -51.57
CA ALA A 712 -86.40 -6.62 -50.33
C ALA A 712 -86.74 -8.10 -50.15
N ALA A 713 -86.78 -8.88 -51.24
CA ALA A 713 -87.03 -10.32 -51.19
C ALA A 713 -85.79 -11.14 -50.75
N VAL A 714 -84.58 -10.58 -50.87
CA VAL A 714 -83.31 -11.28 -50.59
C VAL A 714 -82.64 -10.85 -49.28
N THR A 715 -83.18 -9.84 -48.59
CA THR A 715 -82.71 -9.40 -47.27
C THR A 715 -83.88 -9.22 -46.30
N SER A 716 -83.68 -9.61 -45.04
CA SER A 716 -84.59 -9.27 -43.94
C SER A 716 -84.29 -7.90 -43.31
N GLY A 717 -83.21 -7.23 -43.74
CA GLY A 717 -82.85 -5.89 -43.28
C GLY A 717 -83.65 -4.79 -43.97
N VAL A 718 -83.59 -3.57 -43.43
CA VAL A 718 -84.28 -2.41 -44.02
C VAL A 718 -83.65 -2.05 -45.37
N VAL A 719 -84.47 -2.00 -46.42
CA VAL A 719 -84.07 -1.46 -47.73
C VAL A 719 -84.34 0.04 -47.78
N THR A 720 -83.29 0.83 -48.00
CA THR A 720 -83.36 2.28 -48.21
C THR A 720 -83.18 2.58 -49.69
N ALA A 721 -84.15 3.27 -50.32
CA ALA A 721 -84.08 3.59 -51.74
C ALA A 721 -84.91 4.83 -52.11
N THR A 722 -84.59 5.48 -53.22
CA THR A 722 -85.45 6.51 -53.84
C THR A 722 -86.22 5.88 -54.99
N ILE A 723 -87.55 5.86 -54.91
CA ILE A 723 -88.40 5.23 -55.92
C ILE A 723 -88.63 6.20 -57.08
N VAL A 724 -88.34 5.75 -58.31
CA VAL A 724 -88.51 6.56 -59.53
C VAL A 724 -89.97 6.61 -60.02
N ASN A 725 -90.75 5.56 -59.74
CA ASN A 725 -92.17 5.52 -60.08
C ASN A 725 -92.93 6.56 -59.27
N ASN A 726 -93.86 7.26 -59.90
CA ASN A 726 -94.65 8.31 -59.26
C ASN A 726 -96.16 8.13 -59.44
N ASP A 727 -96.60 7.11 -60.19
CA ASP A 727 -98.00 6.76 -60.32
C ASP A 727 -98.44 5.78 -59.22
N MET A 728 -99.58 6.03 -58.60
CA MET A 728 -100.11 5.27 -57.47
C MET A 728 -100.36 3.80 -57.83
N ALA A 729 -100.76 3.53 -59.09
CA ALA A 729 -101.00 2.18 -59.57
C ALA A 729 -99.73 1.31 -59.54
N THR A 730 -98.58 1.87 -59.93
CA THR A 730 -97.29 1.17 -59.85
C THR A 730 -96.77 1.13 -58.42
N LEU A 731 -96.87 2.24 -57.68
CA LEU A 731 -96.43 2.33 -56.28
C LEU A 731 -97.17 1.35 -55.35
N ALA A 732 -98.43 1.06 -55.63
CA ALA A 732 -99.22 0.06 -54.89
C ALA A 732 -98.63 -1.36 -54.97
N ASN A 733 -97.72 -1.64 -55.92
CA ASN A 733 -97.07 -2.94 -56.07
C ASN A 733 -95.83 -3.12 -55.18
N LEU A 734 -95.47 -2.16 -54.31
CA LEU A 734 -94.47 -2.39 -53.26
C LEU A 734 -94.97 -3.50 -52.33
N THR A 735 -94.23 -4.61 -52.20
CA THR A 735 -94.72 -5.81 -51.51
C THR A 735 -94.48 -5.76 -50.01
N GLU A 736 -93.27 -5.38 -49.59
CA GLU A 736 -92.83 -5.41 -48.20
C GLU A 736 -93.18 -4.12 -47.42
N THR A 737 -93.17 -4.22 -46.09
CA THR A 737 -93.38 -3.11 -45.14
C THR A 737 -92.14 -2.95 -44.25
N GLY A 738 -91.86 -1.74 -43.76
CA GLY A 738 -90.72 -1.51 -42.87
C GLY A 738 -89.44 -1.03 -43.57
N ASN A 739 -89.50 -0.80 -44.88
CA ASN A 739 -88.42 -0.24 -45.68
C ASN A 739 -88.37 1.29 -45.61
N ALA A 740 -87.23 1.90 -45.90
CA ALA A 740 -87.06 3.35 -45.87
C ALA A 740 -87.06 3.90 -47.31
N TYR A 741 -88.23 4.05 -47.90
CA TYR A 741 -88.39 4.52 -49.28
C TYR A 741 -88.69 6.02 -49.35
N SER A 742 -87.91 6.74 -50.14
CA SER A 742 -88.26 8.11 -50.57
C SER A 742 -89.15 8.02 -51.82
N ILE A 743 -90.41 8.45 -51.70
CA ILE A 743 -91.44 8.30 -52.73
C ILE A 743 -92.07 9.66 -53.04
N THR A 744 -92.24 9.97 -54.33
CA THR A 744 -93.02 11.13 -54.80
C THR A 744 -94.27 10.64 -55.51
N VAL A 745 -95.45 11.09 -55.10
CA VAL A 745 -96.72 10.79 -55.80
C VAL A 745 -97.01 11.90 -56.81
N GLY A 746 -97.09 11.54 -58.08
CA GLY A 746 -97.30 12.44 -59.21
C GLY A 746 -98.74 12.50 -59.71
N ASP A 747 -99.62 11.58 -59.29
CA ASP A 747 -101.04 11.60 -59.65
C ASP A 747 -101.74 12.90 -59.22
N ALA A 748 -102.56 13.47 -60.12
CA ALA A 748 -103.37 14.64 -59.81
C ALA A 748 -104.51 14.35 -58.82
N SER A 749 -104.91 13.08 -58.67
CA SER A 749 -105.94 12.62 -57.73
C SER A 749 -105.68 11.16 -57.33
N VAL A 750 -105.74 10.87 -56.03
CA VAL A 750 -105.53 9.53 -55.45
C VAL A 750 -106.55 9.27 -54.35
N ALA A 751 -106.94 8.01 -54.16
CA ALA A 751 -107.80 7.64 -53.03
C ALA A 751 -107.01 7.76 -51.71
N ALA A 752 -107.64 8.30 -50.66
CA ALA A 752 -107.01 8.44 -49.35
C ALA A 752 -106.58 7.08 -48.76
N ALA A 753 -107.29 6.00 -49.09
CA ALA A 753 -106.95 4.63 -48.68
C ALA A 753 -105.62 4.17 -49.33
N ASP A 754 -105.39 4.50 -50.61
CA ASP A 754 -104.17 4.11 -51.33
C ASP A 754 -102.95 4.86 -50.79
N LEU A 755 -103.09 6.15 -50.47
CA LEU A 755 -102.04 6.91 -49.78
C LEU A 755 -101.70 6.33 -48.40
N THR A 756 -102.72 5.89 -47.66
CA THR A 756 -102.52 5.25 -46.35
C THR A 756 -101.81 3.90 -46.49
N ALA A 757 -102.19 3.11 -47.50
CA ALA A 757 -101.54 1.84 -47.82
C ALA A 757 -100.08 2.04 -48.23
N LEU A 758 -99.80 3.03 -49.09
CA LEU A 758 -98.45 3.40 -49.53
C LEU A 758 -97.61 3.91 -48.37
N TYR A 759 -98.17 4.74 -47.48
CA TYR A 759 -97.50 5.18 -46.27
C TYR A 759 -97.08 3.99 -45.39
N GLY A 760 -97.90 2.94 -45.30
CA GLY A 760 -97.54 1.71 -44.59
C GLY A 760 -96.39 0.90 -45.22
N LYS A 761 -96.01 1.19 -46.47
CA LYS A 761 -94.86 0.53 -47.15
C LYS A 761 -93.52 1.17 -46.81
N THR A 762 -93.51 2.36 -46.21
CA THR A 762 -92.29 3.08 -45.86
C THR A 762 -92.28 3.56 -44.41
N THR A 763 -91.10 3.61 -43.78
CA THR A 763 -90.92 4.07 -42.39
C THR A 763 -90.44 5.50 -42.29
#